data_AF-A0A524EU69-F1
#
_entry.id   AF-A0A524EU69-F1
#
_cell.length_a   1.000
_cell.length_b   1.000
_cell.length_c   1.000
_cell.angle_alpha   90.00
_cell.angle_beta   90.00
_cell.angle_gamma   90.00
#
_symmetry.space_group_name_H-M   'P 1'
#
loop_
_entity.id
_entity.type
_entity.pdbx_description
1 polymer ?
#
loop_
_entity_poly.entity_id
_entity_poly.type
_entity_poly.pdbx_seq_one_letter_code
_entity_poly.pdbx_strand_id
1 'polypeptide(L)'
;MRRGVISSKDQYKAYDLYLIAKEFSTEILLEEFIQSRGAYYSAISENFVKSKKQMKKKVILTKLFYAVMFGILPIIPVFGYFEYIRLLTSGGLNFEVIIFSISLLYAMFFSLQFFNFLLMAILETTVILSGKATEWLKTLPISEKNLKQIIYYTIFRNFDIPIIVIVLSFPIAMLIGTGNLIIFLVSFGISLLNTLLALDLIILISGRLNRVLNINDASSKKTFFIRIFNTFTYVFLIIGSIYFVQWASTSIEGFFELFSSSESPGVINVLLSTIPYPLSQCYLLGLLFSPISSNYPIWIGTLAGTSLLILISYVTYKGAMKAIQKSFTSEPFFKHKEAYIEDIKTKVEIKTNSSFIAFFKKDLISATRDIKVFLSFIMPIIVSFIFVIYLNLQNIDPTEPAVFQIFRIWLGCLLISPIISSILVYSLLNLESTGQTILESLPIVPREQAKAKILLMFLILNLSILSPSLLFVTSSRFIVYLLGIVLCLPFAWIFLFLSFELRIYFFAKRFNSYVVGDLVLGSSFFKMIIIFLVPLGICVWIISISTVLTVFPESFIVNFTWFITIVLVSGFIFIILFFDKLFPLPKLKEDTTTSKISVRKVKNPTYFTEHLWISIIVILVLQIVFYMLFYIGGQYILQLFDILYNLSSSLIIIQNILLFIYYVLPPLITSIFYAVLYFIILPKVLGIPYGRKRVHEFLDDIGCSWLRYILKYSRYIIIGVFFSIILTSIANWFINPNQTYYLYDGFMFVNNIVNGIWFEIIFRGIFLSLLSKRYKNLLAIVLHVVLIIMVSIILPIYGNILSTSPFFLWNFNFEFFAMISIDIIYNLVLGYIVIKTKSLTPAIVINLIITIYYLPLFPPHL
;
A
#
# COMPACT_ATOMS: atom_id res chain seq x y z
N MET A 1 -37.94 42.68 -26.40
CA MET A 1 -38.81 42.47 -27.58
C MET A 1 -39.83 41.39 -27.26
N ARG A 2 -41.13 41.73 -27.32
CA ARG A 2 -42.27 40.81 -27.12
C ARG A 2 -42.22 39.70 -28.17
N ARG A 3 -41.97 38.44 -27.77
CA ARG A 3 -42.26 37.29 -28.62
C ARG A 3 -43.68 36.83 -28.33
N GLY A 4 -44.48 36.84 -29.40
CA GLY A 4 -45.85 36.37 -29.42
C GLY A 4 -45.99 34.96 -28.89
N VAL A 5 -47.12 34.77 -28.22
CA VAL A 5 -47.66 33.51 -27.76
C VAL A 5 -47.84 32.58 -28.95
N ILE A 6 -46.87 31.70 -29.18
CA ILE A 6 -47.16 30.43 -29.86
C ILE A 6 -47.61 29.48 -28.76
N SER A 7 -48.93 29.34 -28.68
CA SER A 7 -49.63 28.34 -27.90
C SER A 7 -49.32 26.94 -28.47
N SER A 8 -48.16 26.38 -28.12
CA SER A 8 -47.89 24.95 -28.20
C SER A 8 -47.82 24.38 -26.77
N LYS A 9 -48.90 24.55 -26.00
CA LYS A 9 -49.08 23.80 -24.76
C LYS A 9 -49.31 22.34 -25.16
N ASP A 10 -48.42 21.45 -24.72
CA ASP A 10 -48.55 19.98 -24.75
C ASP A 10 -48.26 19.22 -26.06
N GLN A 11 -47.12 19.48 -26.73
CA GLN A 11 -46.71 18.64 -27.89
C GLN A 11 -45.71 17.51 -27.59
N TYR A 12 -45.03 17.49 -26.44
CA TYR A 12 -44.07 16.43 -26.14
C TYR A 12 -44.71 15.34 -25.28
N LYS A 13 -44.78 14.10 -25.79
CA LYS A 13 -45.16 12.95 -24.96
C LYS A 13 -44.03 12.63 -23.98
N ALA A 14 -44.34 11.96 -22.88
CA ALA A 14 -43.33 11.56 -21.88
C ALA A 14 -42.15 10.77 -22.49
N TYR A 15 -42.42 9.96 -23.51
CA TYR A 15 -41.42 9.24 -24.28
C TYR A 15 -40.45 10.16 -25.04
N ASP A 16 -40.96 11.23 -25.65
CA ASP A 16 -40.13 12.19 -26.40
C ASP A 16 -39.20 12.96 -25.45
N LEU A 17 -39.72 13.34 -24.28
CA LEU A 17 -38.92 13.96 -23.22
C LEU A 17 -37.83 13.01 -22.70
N TYR A 18 -38.14 11.72 -22.58
CA TYR A 18 -37.17 10.70 -22.17
C TYR A 18 -36.08 10.47 -23.23
N LEU A 19 -36.40 10.58 -24.52
CA LEU A 19 -35.41 10.55 -25.61
C LEU A 19 -34.49 11.77 -25.57
N ILE A 20 -35.03 12.97 -25.34
CA ILE A 20 -34.23 14.21 -25.20
C ILE A 20 -33.29 14.10 -23.99
N ALA A 21 -33.76 13.53 -22.88
CA ALA A 21 -32.93 13.27 -21.70
C ALA A 21 -31.72 12.36 -21.98
N LYS A 22 -31.77 11.52 -23.04
CA LYS A 22 -30.61 10.71 -23.48
C LYS A 22 -29.44 11.57 -23.93
N GLU A 23 -29.72 12.47 -24.85
CA GLU A 23 -28.70 13.30 -25.48
C GLU A 23 -28.19 14.32 -24.46
N PHE A 24 -29.09 14.82 -23.60
CA PHE A 24 -28.70 15.68 -22.49
C PHE A 24 -27.79 14.98 -21.47
N SER A 25 -28.09 13.72 -21.09
CA SER A 25 -27.20 12.92 -20.24
C SER A 25 -25.80 12.75 -20.85
N THR A 26 -25.71 12.51 -22.17
CA THR A 26 -24.41 12.39 -22.84
C THR A 26 -23.64 13.70 -22.90
N GLU A 27 -24.34 14.82 -23.04
CA GLU A 27 -23.74 16.15 -23.05
C GLU A 27 -23.18 16.52 -21.66
N ILE A 28 -23.93 16.23 -20.59
CA ILE A 28 -23.46 16.43 -19.22
C ILE A 28 -22.21 15.60 -18.94
N LEU A 29 -22.18 14.34 -19.39
CA LEU A 29 -21.00 13.48 -19.24
C LEU A 29 -19.80 13.98 -20.03
N LEU A 30 -20.04 14.57 -21.21
CA LEU A 30 -18.99 15.22 -22.00
C LEU A 30 -18.48 16.48 -21.27
N GLU A 31 -19.37 17.34 -20.79
CA GLU A 31 -19.03 18.56 -20.08
C GLU A 31 -18.28 18.26 -18.79
N GLU A 32 -18.70 17.25 -18.01
CA GLU A 32 -18.00 16.77 -16.84
C GLU A 32 -16.60 16.25 -17.20
N PHE A 33 -16.47 15.51 -18.31
CA PHE A 33 -15.19 15.03 -18.78
C PHE A 33 -14.25 16.17 -19.21
N ILE A 34 -14.79 17.19 -19.88
CA ILE A 34 -14.05 18.41 -20.29
C ILE A 34 -13.63 19.21 -19.05
N GLN A 35 -14.56 19.49 -18.14
CA GLN A 35 -14.29 20.24 -16.90
C GLN A 35 -13.26 19.52 -16.03
N SER A 36 -13.33 18.18 -15.93
CA SER A 36 -12.36 17.38 -15.16
C SER A 36 -10.94 17.35 -15.74
N ARG A 37 -10.72 17.88 -16.96
CA ARG A 37 -9.43 17.88 -17.65
C ARG A 37 -8.90 19.27 -18.03
N GLY A 38 -9.65 20.33 -17.77
CA GLY A 38 -9.17 21.71 -17.88
C GLY A 38 -8.66 22.08 -19.27
N ALA A 39 -7.43 22.61 -19.36
CA ALA A 39 -6.82 23.26 -20.54
C ALA A 39 -6.61 22.37 -21.81
N TYR A 40 -7.15 21.16 -21.84
CA TYR A 40 -7.00 20.16 -22.92
C TYR A 40 -8.14 20.11 -23.93
N TYR A 41 -8.87 21.22 -24.09
CA TYR A 41 -10.07 21.27 -24.93
C TYR A 41 -9.84 20.76 -26.36
N SER A 42 -8.72 21.13 -27.00
CA SER A 42 -8.42 20.81 -28.40
C SER A 42 -8.01 19.36 -28.65
N ALA A 43 -7.11 18.80 -27.84
CA ALA A 43 -6.68 17.41 -28.00
C ALA A 43 -7.79 16.40 -27.63
N ILE A 44 -8.71 16.79 -26.75
CA ILE A 44 -9.82 15.94 -26.32
C ILE A 44 -10.96 15.96 -27.35
N SER A 45 -11.29 17.11 -27.94
CA SER A 45 -12.32 17.17 -28.98
C SER A 45 -11.94 16.30 -30.19
N GLU A 46 -10.67 16.33 -30.61
CA GLU A 46 -10.15 15.44 -31.67
C GLU A 46 -10.19 13.94 -31.28
N ASN A 47 -9.90 13.63 -30.02
CA ASN A 47 -9.93 12.25 -29.51
C ASN A 47 -11.35 11.75 -29.21
N PHE A 48 -12.30 12.62 -28.88
CA PHE A 48 -13.68 12.27 -28.56
C PHE A 48 -14.43 11.75 -29.79
N VAL A 49 -14.19 12.36 -30.96
CA VAL A 49 -14.71 11.86 -32.25
C VAL A 49 -14.25 10.41 -32.49
N LYS A 50 -13.00 10.07 -32.13
CA LYS A 50 -12.43 8.71 -32.28
C LYS A 50 -12.83 7.75 -31.14
N SER A 51 -13.26 8.24 -29.97
CA SER A 51 -13.44 7.44 -28.74
C SER A 51 -14.86 7.40 -28.16
N LYS A 52 -15.88 7.92 -28.87
CA LYS A 52 -17.31 7.87 -28.44
C LYS A 52 -17.77 6.50 -27.95
N LYS A 53 -17.27 5.40 -28.55
CA LYS A 53 -17.55 4.01 -28.13
C LYS A 53 -16.92 3.65 -26.79
N GLN A 54 -15.73 4.18 -26.46
CA GLN A 54 -15.06 3.95 -25.18
C GLN A 54 -15.75 4.67 -24.02
N MET A 55 -16.19 5.92 -24.25
CA MET A 55 -17.01 6.68 -23.29
C MET A 55 -18.30 5.94 -22.93
N LYS A 56 -19.06 5.49 -23.95
CA LYS A 56 -20.28 4.70 -23.73
C LYS A 56 -20.00 3.40 -22.96
N LYS A 57 -18.93 2.69 -23.29
CA LYS A 57 -18.50 1.48 -22.55
C LYS A 57 -18.18 1.79 -21.09
N LYS A 58 -17.47 2.89 -20.81
CA LYS A 58 -17.13 3.30 -19.45
C LYS A 58 -18.38 3.57 -18.62
N VAL A 59 -19.33 4.34 -19.15
CA VAL A 59 -20.60 4.66 -18.47
C VAL A 59 -21.40 3.40 -18.16
N ILE A 60 -21.53 2.49 -19.14
CA ILE A 60 -22.21 1.21 -18.94
C ILE A 60 -21.50 0.36 -17.89
N LEU A 61 -20.17 0.31 -17.92
CA LEU A 61 -19.37 -0.46 -16.95
C LEU A 61 -19.55 0.08 -15.53
N THR A 62 -19.56 1.39 -15.34
CA THR A 62 -19.82 2.01 -14.02
C THR A 62 -21.22 1.65 -13.53
N LYS A 63 -22.25 1.78 -14.39
CA LYS A 63 -23.62 1.38 -14.06
C LYS A 63 -23.74 -0.09 -13.68
N LEU A 64 -23.04 -0.97 -14.40
CA LEU A 64 -23.04 -2.41 -14.14
C LEU A 64 -22.33 -2.74 -12.81
N PHE A 65 -21.21 -2.08 -12.53
CA PHE A 65 -20.51 -2.24 -11.25
C PHE A 65 -21.43 -1.91 -10.06
N TYR A 66 -22.13 -0.79 -10.15
CA TYR A 66 -23.10 -0.40 -9.13
C TYR A 66 -24.29 -1.35 -9.04
N ALA A 67 -24.80 -1.82 -10.18
CA ALA A 67 -25.86 -2.81 -10.23
C ALA A 67 -25.46 -4.12 -9.52
N VAL A 68 -24.22 -4.59 -9.71
CA VAL A 68 -23.71 -5.77 -8.99
C VAL A 68 -23.66 -5.53 -7.48
N MET A 69 -23.20 -4.35 -7.03
CA MET A 69 -23.19 -4.02 -5.60
C MET A 69 -24.60 -4.07 -4.98
N PHE A 70 -25.60 -3.46 -5.62
CA PHE A 70 -26.99 -3.51 -5.14
C PHE A 70 -27.66 -4.88 -5.32
N GLY A 71 -27.19 -5.70 -6.26
CA GLY A 71 -27.69 -7.05 -6.48
C GLY A 71 -27.30 -8.04 -5.38
N ILE A 72 -26.18 -7.79 -4.68
CA ILE A 72 -25.67 -8.66 -3.61
C ILE A 72 -26.32 -8.33 -2.25
N LEU A 73 -26.67 -7.07 -2.00
CA LEU A 73 -27.24 -6.62 -0.72
C LEU A 73 -28.48 -7.41 -0.23
N PRO A 74 -29.42 -7.86 -1.09
CA PRO A 74 -30.58 -8.65 -0.68
C PRO A 74 -30.27 -10.01 -0.02
N ILE A 75 -29.02 -10.45 0.01
CA ILE A 75 -28.62 -11.62 0.79
C ILE A 75 -28.93 -11.43 2.29
N ILE A 76 -28.78 -10.20 2.81
CA ILE A 76 -29.06 -9.87 4.23
C ILE A 76 -30.53 -10.18 4.59
N PRO A 77 -31.54 -9.65 3.89
CA PRO A 77 -32.93 -9.96 4.22
C PRO A 77 -33.29 -11.45 4.02
N VAL A 78 -32.66 -12.15 3.06
CA VAL A 78 -32.86 -13.60 2.92
C VAL A 78 -32.37 -14.35 4.16
N PHE A 79 -31.21 -13.97 4.72
CA PHE A 79 -30.76 -14.52 6.01
C PHE A 79 -31.71 -14.15 7.15
N GLY A 80 -32.24 -12.93 7.18
CA GLY A 80 -33.26 -12.54 8.16
C GLY A 80 -34.52 -13.42 8.12
N TYR A 81 -34.93 -13.87 6.94
CA TYR A 81 -36.04 -14.82 6.80
C TYR A 81 -35.69 -16.23 7.29
N PHE A 82 -34.50 -16.76 6.99
CA PHE A 82 -34.11 -18.06 7.52
C PHE A 82 -33.94 -18.04 9.04
N GLU A 83 -33.43 -16.95 9.57
CA GLU A 83 -33.33 -16.72 11.01
C GLU A 83 -34.71 -16.67 11.66
N TYR A 84 -35.69 -16.03 11.02
CA TYR A 84 -37.08 -16.08 11.47
C TYR A 84 -37.64 -17.50 11.60
N ILE A 85 -37.47 -18.32 10.57
CA ILE A 85 -37.93 -19.72 10.60
C ILE A 85 -37.26 -20.44 11.76
N ARG A 86 -35.94 -20.27 11.92
CA ARG A 86 -35.18 -20.87 13.01
C ARG A 86 -35.75 -20.50 14.38
N LEU A 87 -36.01 -19.21 14.62
CA LEU A 87 -36.55 -18.71 15.88
C LEU A 87 -38.00 -19.15 16.14
N LEU A 88 -38.82 -19.31 15.09
CA LEU A 88 -40.14 -19.90 15.24
C LEU A 88 -40.07 -21.39 15.61
N THR A 89 -39.18 -22.15 14.97
CA THR A 89 -39.04 -23.59 15.20
C THR A 89 -38.42 -23.94 16.56
N SER A 90 -37.60 -23.04 17.13
CA SER A 90 -36.98 -23.26 18.44
C SER A 90 -37.94 -23.02 19.61
N GLY A 91 -39.10 -22.38 19.39
CA GLY A 91 -40.20 -22.25 20.35
C GLY A 91 -39.92 -21.45 21.62
N GLY A 92 -38.70 -20.90 21.78
CA GLY A 92 -38.23 -20.32 23.05
C GLY A 92 -38.47 -18.81 23.20
N LEU A 93 -38.88 -18.09 22.15
CA LEU A 93 -39.00 -16.62 22.18
C LEU A 93 -40.42 -16.15 21.93
N ASN A 94 -40.83 -15.11 22.66
CA ASN A 94 -42.10 -14.42 22.46
C ASN A 94 -42.21 -13.88 21.02
N PHE A 95 -43.38 -14.02 20.41
CA PHE A 95 -43.64 -13.60 19.02
C PHE A 95 -43.33 -12.11 18.77
N GLU A 96 -43.53 -11.25 19.77
CA GLU A 96 -43.20 -9.82 19.69
C GLU A 96 -41.69 -9.56 19.53
N VAL A 97 -40.84 -10.38 20.15
CA VAL A 97 -39.38 -10.32 20.02
C VAL A 97 -38.97 -10.76 18.62
N ILE A 98 -39.62 -11.81 18.11
CA ILE A 98 -39.37 -12.32 16.76
C ILE A 98 -39.70 -11.27 15.69
N ILE A 99 -40.85 -10.59 15.78
CA ILE A 99 -41.20 -9.50 14.84
C ILE A 99 -40.21 -8.36 14.90
N PHE A 100 -39.83 -7.91 16.11
CA PHE A 100 -38.85 -6.84 16.30
C PHE A 100 -37.53 -7.19 15.59
N SER A 101 -37.07 -8.43 15.75
CA SER A 101 -35.83 -8.94 15.16
C SER A 101 -35.76 -8.81 13.65
N ILE A 102 -36.79 -9.29 12.98
CA ILE A 102 -36.83 -9.31 11.52
C ILE A 102 -36.99 -7.90 10.98
N SER A 103 -37.84 -7.11 11.64
CA SER A 103 -38.10 -5.72 11.25
C SER A 103 -36.83 -4.87 11.36
N LEU A 104 -36.01 -5.11 12.39
CA LEU A 104 -34.72 -4.44 12.58
C LEU A 104 -33.70 -4.84 11.52
N LEU A 105 -33.60 -6.14 11.17
CA LEU A 105 -32.73 -6.62 10.08
C LEU A 105 -33.11 -6.02 8.72
N TYR A 106 -34.41 -5.94 8.42
CA TYR A 106 -34.89 -5.30 7.18
C TYR A 106 -34.69 -3.78 7.20
N ALA A 107 -34.81 -3.13 8.35
CA ALA A 107 -34.52 -1.71 8.50
C ALA A 107 -33.04 -1.39 8.26
N MET A 108 -32.14 -2.27 8.73
CA MET A 108 -30.71 -2.20 8.43
C MET A 108 -30.46 -2.37 6.92
N PHE A 109 -31.13 -3.32 6.27
CA PHE A 109 -31.02 -3.50 4.82
C PHE A 109 -31.44 -2.24 4.04
N PHE A 110 -32.62 -1.66 4.30
CA PHE A 110 -33.09 -0.48 3.55
C PHE A 110 -32.27 0.78 3.85
N SER A 111 -31.82 0.97 5.10
CA SER A 111 -30.92 2.08 5.43
C SER A 111 -29.58 1.95 4.70
N LEU A 112 -29.01 0.75 4.61
CA LEU A 112 -27.79 0.49 3.84
C LEU A 112 -27.96 0.70 2.35
N GLN A 113 -29.07 0.24 1.79
CA GLN A 113 -29.42 0.49 0.40
C GLN A 113 -29.51 2.01 0.12
N PHE A 114 -30.15 2.77 1.01
CA PHE A 114 -30.24 4.23 0.89
C PHE A 114 -28.88 4.91 0.97
N PHE A 115 -28.06 4.61 1.98
CA PHE A 115 -26.73 5.23 2.13
C PHE A 115 -25.83 4.93 0.94
N ASN A 116 -25.80 3.68 0.46
CA ASN A 116 -25.01 3.30 -0.71
C ASN A 116 -25.49 4.03 -1.98
N PHE A 117 -26.81 4.15 -2.17
CA PHE A 117 -27.36 4.89 -3.32
C PHE A 117 -27.08 6.39 -3.22
N LEU A 118 -27.17 6.97 -2.02
CA LEU A 118 -26.85 8.37 -1.76
C LEU A 118 -25.38 8.68 -2.08
N LEU A 119 -24.45 7.85 -1.60
CA LEU A 119 -23.02 8.01 -1.85
C LEU A 119 -22.68 8.02 -3.33
N MET A 120 -23.29 7.12 -4.09
CA MET A 120 -23.11 7.00 -5.51
C MET A 120 -23.71 8.18 -6.28
N ALA A 121 -24.93 8.60 -5.93
CA ALA A 121 -25.70 9.50 -6.78
C ALA A 121 -25.41 10.99 -6.54
N ILE A 122 -24.94 11.36 -5.35
CA ILE A 122 -24.86 12.76 -4.91
C ILE A 122 -23.93 13.61 -5.78
N LEU A 123 -22.79 13.08 -6.25
CA LEU A 123 -21.84 13.81 -7.09
C LEU A 123 -22.42 14.11 -8.48
N GLU A 124 -22.89 13.08 -9.19
CA GLU A 124 -23.42 13.25 -10.55
C GLU A 124 -24.69 14.12 -10.55
N THR A 125 -25.57 13.94 -9.56
CA THR A 125 -26.78 14.79 -9.42
C THR A 125 -26.46 16.23 -9.06
N THR A 126 -25.40 16.49 -8.29
CA THR A 126 -24.95 17.85 -7.99
C THR A 126 -24.46 18.54 -9.27
N VAL A 127 -23.75 17.82 -10.15
CA VAL A 127 -23.29 18.34 -11.44
C VAL A 127 -24.47 18.66 -12.36
N ILE A 128 -25.45 17.75 -12.46
CA ILE A 128 -26.67 17.97 -13.26
C ILE A 128 -27.43 19.22 -12.78
N LEU A 129 -27.51 19.40 -11.45
CA LEU A 129 -28.19 20.54 -10.83
C LEU A 129 -27.34 21.83 -10.82
N SER A 130 -26.14 21.84 -11.41
CA SER A 130 -25.24 23.00 -11.44
C SER A 130 -25.73 24.17 -12.31
N GLY A 131 -26.67 23.92 -13.22
CA GLY A 131 -27.27 24.93 -14.09
C GLY A 131 -26.52 25.19 -15.39
N LYS A 132 -25.20 24.94 -15.45
CA LYS A 132 -24.35 25.18 -16.64
C LYS A 132 -24.82 24.40 -17.87
N ALA A 133 -24.95 23.09 -17.74
CA ALA A 133 -25.44 22.22 -18.82
C ALA A 133 -26.86 22.61 -19.27
N THR A 134 -27.69 23.18 -18.38
CA THR A 134 -29.06 23.56 -18.70
C THR A 134 -29.18 24.87 -19.47
N GLU A 135 -28.12 25.68 -19.58
CA GLU A 135 -28.15 26.97 -20.30
C GLU A 135 -28.48 26.80 -21.78
N TRP A 136 -27.88 25.81 -22.44
CA TRP A 136 -28.20 25.51 -23.83
C TRP A 136 -29.64 24.99 -23.98
N LEU A 137 -30.13 24.12 -23.08
CA LEU A 137 -31.51 23.64 -23.12
C LEU A 137 -32.54 24.78 -22.99
N LYS A 138 -32.21 25.88 -22.29
CA LYS A 138 -33.08 27.07 -22.20
C LYS A 138 -33.20 27.82 -23.53
N THR A 139 -32.25 27.67 -24.44
CA THR A 139 -32.32 28.30 -25.77
C THR A 139 -33.35 27.62 -26.68
N LEU A 140 -33.74 26.39 -26.35
CA LEU A 140 -34.78 25.65 -27.07
C LEU A 140 -36.19 26.08 -26.64
N PRO A 141 -37.20 26.03 -27.53
CA PRO A 141 -38.58 26.38 -27.21
C PRO A 141 -39.28 25.28 -26.38
N ILE A 142 -38.76 24.99 -25.19
CA ILE A 142 -39.27 23.97 -24.25
C ILE A 142 -39.92 24.67 -23.06
N SER A 143 -41.12 24.23 -22.66
CA SER A 143 -41.80 24.79 -21.48
C SER A 143 -41.06 24.46 -20.19
N GLU A 144 -41.13 25.33 -19.17
CA GLU A 144 -40.47 25.08 -17.88
C GLU A 144 -40.92 23.78 -17.20
N LYS A 145 -42.19 23.38 -17.40
CA LYS A 145 -42.74 22.12 -16.87
C LYS A 145 -42.05 20.92 -17.52
N ASN A 146 -41.87 20.97 -18.84
CA ASN A 146 -41.19 19.91 -19.59
C ASN A 146 -39.69 19.90 -19.30
N LEU A 147 -39.07 21.07 -19.07
CA LEU A 147 -37.67 21.18 -18.66
C LEU A 147 -37.41 20.50 -17.29
N LYS A 148 -38.31 20.70 -16.30
CA LYS A 148 -38.24 20.00 -15.01
C LYS A 148 -38.28 18.48 -15.19
N GLN A 149 -39.16 18.00 -16.06
CA GLN A 149 -39.29 16.58 -16.36
C GLN A 149 -38.06 16.02 -17.08
N ILE A 150 -37.49 16.76 -18.05
CA ILE A 150 -36.26 16.37 -18.74
C ILE A 150 -35.11 16.21 -17.73
N ILE A 151 -34.92 17.17 -16.83
CA ILE A 151 -33.85 17.09 -15.80
C ILE A 151 -34.08 15.90 -14.87
N TYR A 152 -35.32 15.67 -14.42
CA TYR A 152 -35.66 14.51 -13.58
C TYR A 152 -35.40 13.18 -14.30
N TYR A 153 -35.81 13.05 -15.56
CA TYR A 153 -35.53 11.87 -16.38
C TYR A 153 -34.04 11.69 -16.68
N THR A 154 -33.28 12.78 -16.75
CA THR A 154 -31.82 12.72 -16.93
C THR A 154 -31.14 12.12 -15.70
N ILE A 155 -31.56 12.53 -14.50
CA ILE A 155 -31.10 11.94 -13.24
C ILE A 155 -31.46 10.45 -13.19
N PHE A 156 -32.72 10.10 -13.47
CA PHE A 156 -33.14 8.70 -13.52
C PHE A 156 -32.32 7.88 -14.53
N ARG A 157 -32.02 8.45 -15.71
CA ARG A 157 -31.26 7.79 -16.76
C ARG A 157 -29.79 7.57 -16.42
N ASN A 158 -29.17 8.47 -15.65
CA ASN A 158 -27.81 8.25 -15.18
C ASN A 158 -27.73 7.05 -14.23
N PHE A 159 -28.83 6.69 -13.58
CA PHE A 159 -28.92 5.58 -12.62
C PHE A 159 -29.90 4.48 -13.00
N ASP A 160 -30.29 4.38 -14.27
CA ASP A 160 -31.33 3.46 -14.75
C ASP A 160 -31.09 2.00 -14.33
N ILE A 161 -29.94 1.41 -14.68
CA ILE A 161 -29.60 0.02 -14.34
C ILE A 161 -29.51 -0.17 -12.81
N PRO A 162 -28.77 0.67 -12.04
CA PRO A 162 -28.78 0.61 -10.58
C PRO A 162 -30.18 0.68 -9.98
N ILE A 163 -31.03 1.64 -10.39
CA ILE A 163 -32.39 1.80 -9.86
C ILE A 163 -33.23 0.57 -10.15
N ILE A 164 -33.17 0.03 -11.37
CA ILE A 164 -33.89 -1.21 -11.73
C ILE A 164 -33.46 -2.36 -10.82
N VAL A 165 -32.17 -2.51 -10.56
CA VAL A 165 -31.67 -3.55 -9.65
C VAL A 165 -32.11 -3.29 -8.22
N ILE A 166 -32.02 -2.06 -7.71
CA ILE A 166 -32.47 -1.70 -6.36
C ILE A 166 -33.97 -2.02 -6.18
N VAL A 167 -34.80 -1.73 -7.19
CA VAL A 167 -36.25 -2.02 -7.15
C VAL A 167 -36.51 -3.54 -7.16
N LEU A 168 -35.82 -4.30 -8.02
CA LEU A 168 -36.15 -5.71 -8.30
C LEU A 168 -35.36 -6.74 -7.49
N SER A 169 -34.14 -6.43 -7.05
CA SER A 169 -33.23 -7.41 -6.43
C SER A 169 -33.81 -7.97 -5.14
N PHE A 170 -34.34 -7.11 -4.27
CA PHE A 170 -34.97 -7.51 -3.02
C PHE A 170 -36.25 -8.35 -3.21
N PRO A 171 -37.25 -7.92 -4.01
CA PRO A 171 -38.42 -8.75 -4.29
C PRO A 171 -38.09 -10.11 -4.89
N ILE A 172 -37.14 -10.17 -5.85
CA ILE A 172 -36.72 -11.43 -6.46
C ILE A 172 -36.05 -12.34 -5.43
N ALA A 173 -35.16 -11.79 -4.59
CA ALA A 173 -34.52 -12.55 -3.52
C ALA A 173 -35.53 -13.11 -2.52
N MET A 174 -36.54 -12.32 -2.14
CA MET A 174 -37.63 -12.76 -1.27
C MET A 174 -38.53 -13.80 -1.93
N LEU A 175 -38.82 -13.70 -3.24
CA LEU A 175 -39.56 -14.71 -3.97
C LEU A 175 -38.83 -16.05 -3.97
N ILE A 176 -37.51 -16.03 -4.22
CA ILE A 176 -36.67 -17.24 -4.20
C ILE A 176 -36.59 -17.81 -2.78
N GLY A 177 -36.38 -16.97 -1.77
CA GLY A 177 -36.24 -17.40 -0.38
C GLY A 177 -37.53 -17.94 0.25
N THR A 178 -38.68 -17.34 -0.06
CA THR A 178 -39.97 -17.66 0.58
C THR A 178 -40.91 -18.51 -0.28
N GLY A 179 -40.71 -18.53 -1.61
CA GLY A 179 -41.63 -19.18 -2.56
C GLY A 179 -43.02 -18.53 -2.66
N ASN A 180 -43.25 -17.36 -2.06
CA ASN A 180 -44.59 -16.76 -1.91
C ASN A 180 -44.78 -15.49 -2.76
N LEU A 181 -45.79 -15.50 -3.63
CA LEU A 181 -46.11 -14.40 -4.54
C LEU A 181 -46.66 -13.14 -3.83
N ILE A 182 -47.37 -13.29 -2.70
CA ILE A 182 -47.89 -12.15 -1.95
C ILE A 182 -46.74 -11.35 -1.33
N ILE A 183 -45.79 -12.05 -0.72
CA ILE A 183 -44.57 -11.44 -0.16
C ILE A 183 -43.79 -10.72 -1.27
N PHE A 184 -43.67 -11.33 -2.45
CA PHE A 184 -43.07 -10.68 -3.62
C PHE A 184 -43.75 -9.35 -3.99
N LEU A 185 -45.08 -9.31 -4.08
CA LEU A 185 -45.82 -8.10 -4.44
C LEU A 185 -45.66 -6.98 -3.40
N VAL A 186 -45.72 -7.33 -2.11
CA VAL A 186 -45.52 -6.35 -1.03
C VAL A 186 -44.08 -5.86 -0.99
N SER A 187 -43.09 -6.75 -1.10
CA SER A 187 -41.68 -6.39 -1.22
C SER A 187 -41.42 -5.47 -2.40
N PHE A 188 -42.08 -5.71 -3.55
CA PHE A 188 -41.97 -4.85 -4.72
C PHE A 188 -42.53 -3.45 -4.45
N GLY A 189 -43.70 -3.35 -3.83
CA GLY A 189 -44.30 -2.07 -3.44
C GLY A 189 -43.42 -1.28 -2.46
N ILE A 190 -42.89 -1.95 -1.44
CA ILE A 190 -41.99 -1.35 -0.45
C ILE A 190 -40.69 -0.86 -1.11
N SER A 191 -40.07 -1.70 -1.93
CA SER A 191 -38.82 -1.37 -2.63
C SER A 191 -39.02 -0.16 -3.55
N LEU A 192 -40.09 -0.15 -4.35
CA LEU A 192 -40.43 0.95 -5.24
C LEU A 192 -40.62 2.26 -4.46
N LEU A 193 -41.39 2.25 -3.38
CA LEU A 193 -41.60 3.43 -2.55
C LEU A 193 -40.27 3.95 -1.97
N ASN A 194 -39.43 3.06 -1.47
CA ASN A 194 -38.12 3.42 -0.92
C ASN A 194 -37.17 3.99 -1.97
N THR A 195 -37.16 3.44 -3.18
CA THR A 195 -36.35 3.97 -4.28
C THR A 195 -36.78 5.38 -4.69
N LEU A 196 -38.09 5.67 -4.74
CA LEU A 196 -38.61 6.99 -5.06
C LEU A 196 -38.23 8.01 -3.98
N LEU A 197 -38.46 7.67 -2.71
CA LEU A 197 -38.06 8.51 -1.58
C LEU A 197 -36.56 8.79 -1.60
N ALA A 198 -35.73 7.76 -1.84
CA ALA A 198 -34.29 7.90 -1.89
C ALA A 198 -33.85 8.86 -3.01
N LEU A 199 -34.39 8.69 -4.22
CA LEU A 199 -34.10 9.54 -5.37
C LEU A 199 -34.50 11.00 -5.12
N ASP A 200 -35.67 11.25 -4.54
CA ASP A 200 -36.15 12.61 -4.25
C ASP A 200 -35.33 13.29 -3.14
N LEU A 201 -34.92 12.54 -2.11
CA LEU A 201 -34.01 13.04 -1.07
C LEU A 201 -32.64 13.39 -1.66
N ILE A 202 -32.10 12.56 -2.55
CA ILE A 202 -30.83 12.85 -3.23
C ILE A 202 -30.94 14.18 -4.00
N ILE A 203 -32.00 14.38 -4.79
CA ILE A 203 -32.21 15.63 -5.53
C ILE A 203 -32.26 16.85 -4.60
N LEU A 204 -32.96 16.73 -3.46
CA LEU A 204 -33.05 17.79 -2.46
C LEU A 204 -31.69 18.14 -1.84
N ILE A 205 -30.91 17.11 -1.45
CA ILE A 205 -29.58 17.28 -0.85
C ILE A 205 -28.62 17.87 -1.89
N SER A 206 -28.55 17.29 -3.08
CA SER A 206 -27.70 17.76 -4.19
C SER A 206 -28.03 19.19 -4.62
N GLY A 207 -29.32 19.56 -4.63
CA GLY A 207 -29.75 20.93 -4.91
C GLY A 207 -29.31 21.94 -3.85
N ARG A 208 -29.21 21.53 -2.58
CA ARG A 208 -28.64 22.38 -1.51
C ARG A 208 -27.12 22.45 -1.61
N LEU A 209 -26.46 21.32 -1.85
CA LEU A 209 -25.00 21.25 -2.02
C LEU A 209 -24.52 22.08 -3.19
N ASN A 210 -25.22 22.02 -4.33
CA ASN A 210 -24.87 22.81 -5.50
C ASN A 210 -24.86 24.32 -5.20
N ARG A 211 -25.84 24.84 -4.43
CA ARG A 211 -25.82 26.25 -4.02
C ARG A 211 -24.59 26.59 -3.20
N VAL A 212 -24.26 25.74 -2.22
CA VAL A 212 -23.10 25.94 -1.36
C VAL A 212 -21.79 25.91 -2.17
N LEU A 213 -21.70 25.07 -3.20
CA LEU A 213 -20.52 24.92 -4.05
C LEU A 213 -20.38 26.01 -5.13
N ASN A 214 -21.50 26.51 -5.67
CA ASN A 214 -21.52 27.53 -6.73
C ASN A 214 -21.53 28.97 -6.22
N ILE A 215 -21.85 29.24 -4.94
CA ILE A 215 -22.01 30.61 -4.41
C ILE A 215 -20.70 31.40 -4.27
N ASN A 216 -19.51 30.82 -4.45
CA ASN A 216 -18.28 31.58 -4.22
C ASN A 216 -17.20 31.40 -5.31
N ASP A 217 -16.65 32.53 -5.73
CA ASP A 217 -15.48 32.67 -6.60
C ASP A 217 -14.40 31.62 -6.30
N ALA A 218 -13.83 31.06 -7.39
CA ALA A 218 -12.85 29.98 -7.37
C ALA A 218 -11.52 30.32 -6.66
N SER A 219 -11.34 31.56 -6.20
CA SER A 219 -10.10 32.06 -5.58
C SER A 219 -10.19 32.35 -4.07
N SER A 220 -11.37 32.28 -3.44
CA SER A 220 -11.50 32.64 -2.01
C SER A 220 -11.15 31.48 -1.07
N LYS A 221 -10.37 31.77 0.00
CA LYS A 221 -10.02 30.78 1.05
C LYS A 221 -11.28 30.17 1.71
N LYS A 222 -12.36 30.93 1.82
CA LYS A 222 -13.64 30.49 2.39
C LYS A 222 -14.31 29.42 1.51
N THR A 223 -14.29 29.59 0.19
CA THR A 223 -14.80 28.60 -0.78
C THR A 223 -14.06 27.28 -0.65
N PHE A 224 -12.74 27.34 -0.50
CA PHE A 224 -11.90 26.16 -0.33
C PHE A 224 -12.27 25.36 0.91
N PHE A 225 -12.43 26.02 2.07
CA PHE A 225 -12.86 25.35 3.30
C PHE A 225 -14.25 24.72 3.17
N ILE A 226 -15.19 25.39 2.50
CA ILE A 226 -16.53 24.85 2.24
C ILE A 226 -16.45 23.60 1.33
N ARG A 227 -15.61 23.62 0.29
CA ARG A 227 -15.38 22.45 -0.59
C ARG A 227 -14.72 21.28 0.16
N ILE A 228 -13.72 21.57 0.99
CA ILE A 228 -13.08 20.58 1.86
C ILE A 228 -14.12 19.97 2.79
N PHE A 229 -14.90 20.78 3.50
CA PHE A 229 -15.92 20.31 4.43
C PHE A 229 -16.96 19.42 3.74
N ASN A 230 -17.42 19.80 2.55
CA ASN A 230 -18.34 18.97 1.77
C ASN A 230 -17.69 17.64 1.33
N THR A 231 -16.42 17.69 0.94
CA THR A 231 -15.68 16.46 0.58
C THR A 231 -15.48 15.56 1.77
N PHE A 232 -15.13 16.11 2.93
CA PHE A 232 -15.09 15.39 4.20
C PHE A 232 -16.44 14.82 4.60
N THR A 233 -17.54 15.50 4.28
CA THR A 233 -18.89 14.97 4.52
C THR A 233 -19.14 13.71 3.69
N TYR A 234 -18.67 13.65 2.44
CA TYR A 234 -18.71 12.41 1.65
C TYR A 234 -17.84 11.31 2.25
N VAL A 235 -16.62 11.64 2.65
CA VAL A 235 -15.73 10.69 3.33
C VAL A 235 -16.37 10.14 4.61
N PHE A 236 -16.98 11.02 5.39
CA PHE A 236 -17.67 10.68 6.62
C PHE A 236 -18.92 9.82 6.35
N LEU A 237 -19.66 10.08 5.27
CA LEU A 237 -20.77 9.22 4.87
C LEU A 237 -20.30 7.83 4.41
N ILE A 238 -19.18 7.73 3.70
CA ILE A 238 -18.61 6.44 3.28
C ILE A 238 -18.16 5.65 4.51
N ILE A 239 -17.27 6.23 5.33
CA ILE A 239 -16.74 5.58 6.54
C ILE A 239 -17.88 5.31 7.52
N GLY A 240 -18.79 6.27 7.69
CA GLY A 240 -19.96 6.17 8.55
C GLY A 240 -20.92 5.08 8.11
N SER A 241 -21.15 4.89 6.81
CA SER A 241 -22.00 3.80 6.31
C SER A 241 -21.40 2.42 6.62
N ILE A 242 -20.08 2.27 6.46
CA ILE A 242 -19.38 1.00 6.70
C ILE A 242 -19.30 0.72 8.20
N TYR A 243 -18.97 1.73 9.01
CA TYR A 243 -19.02 1.62 10.46
C TYR A 243 -20.44 1.31 10.94
N PHE A 244 -21.45 1.93 10.34
CA PHE A 244 -22.86 1.65 10.64
C PHE A 244 -23.22 0.21 10.31
N VAL A 245 -22.78 -0.37 9.17
CA VAL A 245 -22.97 -1.82 8.86
C VAL A 245 -22.42 -2.67 9.99
N GLN A 246 -21.17 -2.44 10.38
CA GLN A 246 -20.49 -3.29 11.36
C GLN A 246 -21.10 -3.13 12.74
N TRP A 247 -21.28 -1.88 13.19
CA TRP A 247 -21.92 -1.58 14.47
C TRP A 247 -23.33 -2.16 14.53
N ALA A 248 -24.11 -2.02 13.46
CA ALA A 248 -25.41 -2.63 13.34
C ALA A 248 -25.31 -4.15 13.52
N SER A 249 -24.41 -4.81 12.78
CA SER A 249 -24.23 -6.26 12.81
C SER A 249 -23.83 -6.78 14.20
N THR A 250 -22.94 -6.08 14.90
CA THR A 250 -22.48 -6.49 16.25
C THR A 250 -23.47 -6.13 17.35
N SER A 251 -24.32 -5.13 17.14
CA SER A 251 -25.26 -4.65 18.16
C SER A 251 -26.62 -5.36 18.11
N ILE A 252 -26.90 -6.15 17.06
CA ILE A 252 -28.16 -6.89 16.91
C ILE A 252 -28.47 -7.73 18.16
N GLU A 253 -27.50 -8.48 18.69
CA GLU A 253 -27.67 -9.29 19.90
C GLU A 253 -27.97 -8.43 21.14
N GLY A 254 -27.25 -7.30 21.31
CA GLY A 254 -27.51 -6.37 22.40
C GLY A 254 -28.90 -5.72 22.32
N PHE A 255 -29.38 -5.38 21.11
CA PHE A 255 -30.75 -4.92 20.91
C PHE A 255 -31.77 -6.02 21.24
N PHE A 256 -31.45 -7.30 21.01
CA PHE A 256 -32.31 -8.41 21.40
C PHE A 256 -32.39 -8.59 22.90
N GLU A 257 -31.26 -8.60 23.59
CA GLU A 257 -31.23 -8.71 25.04
C GLU A 257 -32.01 -7.55 25.68
N LEU A 258 -31.74 -6.30 25.27
CA LEU A 258 -32.45 -5.13 25.76
C LEU A 258 -33.96 -5.20 25.51
N PHE A 259 -34.38 -5.61 24.31
CA PHE A 259 -35.80 -5.70 23.97
C PHE A 259 -36.49 -6.84 24.75
N SER A 260 -35.85 -8.00 24.86
CA SER A 260 -36.36 -9.13 25.64
C SER A 260 -36.48 -8.83 27.14
N SER A 261 -35.59 -7.99 27.67
CA SER A 261 -35.58 -7.55 29.07
C SER A 261 -36.57 -6.42 29.38
N SER A 262 -37.21 -5.83 28.37
CA SER A 262 -38.13 -4.70 28.56
C SER A 262 -39.45 -5.15 29.21
N GLU A 263 -39.97 -4.32 30.12
CA GLU A 263 -41.22 -4.62 30.85
C GLU A 263 -42.47 -4.64 29.94
N SER A 264 -42.42 -3.98 28.76
CA SER A 264 -43.55 -3.93 27.82
C SER A 264 -43.11 -3.93 26.33
N PRO A 265 -42.64 -5.09 25.81
CA PRO A 265 -42.15 -5.21 24.43
C PRO A 265 -43.19 -4.80 23.36
N GLY A 266 -44.47 -5.08 23.61
CA GLY A 266 -45.58 -4.71 22.74
C GLY A 266 -45.73 -3.20 22.52
N VAL A 267 -45.52 -2.37 23.55
CA VAL A 267 -45.62 -0.90 23.43
C VAL A 267 -44.48 -0.36 22.56
N ILE A 268 -43.27 -0.88 22.77
CA ILE A 268 -42.09 -0.51 21.97
C ILE A 268 -42.32 -0.89 20.50
N ASN A 269 -42.88 -2.08 20.23
CA ASN A 269 -43.22 -2.50 18.87
C ASN A 269 -44.27 -1.59 18.22
N VAL A 270 -45.29 -1.15 18.95
CA VAL A 270 -46.27 -0.19 18.42
C VAL A 270 -45.58 1.13 18.07
N LEU A 271 -44.77 1.68 18.97
CA LEU A 271 -44.02 2.93 18.70
C LEU A 271 -43.11 2.80 17.48
N LEU A 272 -42.27 1.76 17.42
CA LEU A 272 -41.35 1.56 16.31
C LEU A 272 -42.06 1.29 14.98
N SER A 273 -43.19 0.56 15.01
CA SER A 273 -43.98 0.29 13.81
C SER A 273 -44.61 1.53 13.18
N THR A 274 -44.84 2.59 13.98
CA THR A 274 -45.37 3.88 13.48
C THR A 274 -44.30 4.75 12.80
N ILE A 275 -43.01 4.47 13.01
CA ILE A 275 -41.93 5.26 12.43
C ILE A 275 -41.90 5.04 10.90
N PRO A 276 -42.13 6.07 10.07
CA PRO A 276 -42.38 5.90 8.64
C PRO A 276 -41.24 5.23 7.87
N TYR A 277 -39.99 5.67 8.07
CA TYR A 277 -38.81 5.10 7.40
C TYR A 277 -37.64 4.95 8.37
N PRO A 278 -36.88 3.85 8.32
CA PRO A 278 -37.10 2.64 7.50
C PRO A 278 -38.07 1.62 8.14
N LEU A 279 -38.58 1.86 9.35
CA LEU A 279 -39.17 0.82 10.20
C LEU A 279 -40.57 0.32 9.80
N SER A 280 -41.54 1.20 9.54
CA SER A 280 -42.95 0.79 9.34
C SER A 280 -43.17 -0.25 8.25
N GLN A 281 -42.47 -0.11 7.12
CA GLN A 281 -42.50 -1.07 6.02
C GLN A 281 -41.83 -2.40 6.36
N CYS A 282 -40.77 -2.36 7.18
CA CYS A 282 -40.08 -3.55 7.64
C CYS A 282 -40.97 -4.38 8.57
N TYR A 283 -41.70 -3.71 9.45
CA TYR A 283 -42.73 -4.34 10.28
C TYR A 283 -43.89 -4.89 9.42
N LEU A 284 -44.33 -4.18 8.38
CA LEU A 284 -45.34 -4.69 7.45
C LEU A 284 -44.88 -6.02 6.81
N LEU A 285 -43.61 -6.09 6.40
CA LEU A 285 -43.00 -7.32 5.88
C LEU A 285 -42.91 -8.43 6.93
N GLY A 286 -42.48 -8.11 8.15
CA GLY A 286 -42.38 -9.06 9.25
C GLY A 286 -43.74 -9.66 9.65
N LEU A 287 -44.78 -8.83 9.69
CA LEU A 287 -46.16 -9.26 10.01
C LEU A 287 -46.75 -10.19 8.95
N LEU A 288 -46.36 -10.04 7.68
CA LEU A 288 -46.86 -10.87 6.58
C LEU A 288 -46.34 -12.31 6.61
N PHE A 289 -45.25 -12.60 7.35
CA PHE A 289 -44.77 -13.97 7.49
C PHE A 289 -45.62 -14.83 8.45
N SER A 290 -46.27 -14.21 9.45
CA SER A 290 -47.25 -14.88 10.32
C SER A 290 -48.40 -13.93 10.67
N PRO A 291 -49.40 -13.81 9.77
CA PRO A 291 -50.50 -12.86 9.94
C PRO A 291 -51.49 -13.23 11.07
N ILE A 292 -51.48 -14.48 11.54
CA ILE A 292 -52.49 -15.02 12.46
C ILE A 292 -52.12 -14.80 13.94
N SER A 293 -50.84 -14.65 14.26
CA SER A 293 -50.33 -14.58 15.64
C SER A 293 -50.00 -13.16 16.14
N SER A 294 -50.30 -12.14 15.34
CA SER A 294 -49.88 -10.76 15.60
C SER A 294 -50.94 -9.90 16.29
N ASN A 295 -50.50 -9.10 17.26
CA ASN A 295 -51.33 -8.15 18.01
C ASN A 295 -51.87 -7.02 17.10
N TYR A 296 -53.18 -6.77 17.11
CA TYR A 296 -53.86 -5.75 16.26
C TYR A 296 -53.28 -4.33 16.35
N PRO A 297 -52.80 -3.82 17.51
CA PRO A 297 -52.16 -2.50 17.60
C PRO A 297 -50.93 -2.34 16.71
N ILE A 298 -50.17 -3.42 16.47
CA ILE A 298 -48.98 -3.38 15.61
C ILE A 298 -49.38 -3.24 14.13
N TRP A 299 -50.49 -3.89 13.71
CA TRP A 299 -51.07 -3.69 12.38
C TRP A 299 -51.54 -2.25 12.17
N ILE A 300 -52.22 -1.66 13.16
CA ILE A 300 -52.66 -0.27 13.08
C ILE A 300 -51.44 0.67 13.00
N GLY A 301 -50.42 0.43 13.84
CA GLY A 301 -49.18 1.21 13.83
C GLY A 301 -48.43 1.15 12.51
N THR A 302 -48.27 -0.04 11.92
CA THR A 302 -47.61 -0.23 10.62
C THR A 302 -48.37 0.41 9.47
N LEU A 303 -49.70 0.26 9.41
CA LEU A 303 -50.52 0.89 8.37
C LEU A 303 -50.50 2.42 8.49
N ALA A 304 -50.54 2.95 9.72
CA ALA A 304 -50.38 4.37 9.97
C ALA A 304 -48.99 4.87 9.51
N GLY A 305 -47.91 4.18 9.91
CA GLY A 305 -46.55 4.54 9.52
C GLY A 305 -46.30 4.48 8.01
N THR A 306 -46.80 3.45 7.33
CA THR A 306 -46.67 3.31 5.87
C THR A 306 -47.50 4.35 5.11
N SER A 307 -48.69 4.70 5.60
CA SER A 307 -49.48 5.80 5.02
C SER A 307 -48.77 7.16 5.16
N LEU A 308 -48.14 7.40 6.32
CA LEU A 308 -47.35 8.60 6.58
C LEU A 308 -46.12 8.63 5.67
N LEU A 309 -45.50 7.48 5.39
CA LEU A 309 -44.38 7.38 4.46
C LEU A 309 -44.77 7.75 3.02
N ILE A 310 -45.94 7.30 2.53
CA ILE A 310 -46.47 7.71 1.22
C ILE A 310 -46.61 9.24 1.16
N LEU A 311 -47.14 9.84 2.24
CA LEU A 311 -47.28 11.29 2.35
C LEU A 311 -45.92 12.01 2.35
N ILE A 312 -44.93 11.51 3.10
CA ILE A 312 -43.55 12.04 3.08
C ILE A 312 -42.94 11.94 1.69
N SER A 313 -43.10 10.80 1.01
CA SER A 313 -42.61 10.61 -0.38
C SER A 313 -43.23 11.65 -1.33
N TYR A 314 -44.53 11.91 -1.21
CA TYR A 314 -45.17 12.96 -2.01
C TYR A 314 -44.68 14.39 -1.69
N VAL A 315 -44.44 14.70 -0.41
CA VAL A 315 -43.90 16.01 0.01
C VAL A 315 -42.46 16.20 -0.47
N THR A 316 -41.64 15.15 -0.36
CA THR A 316 -40.24 15.17 -0.82
C THR A 316 -40.16 15.27 -2.34
N TYR A 317 -41.03 14.59 -3.11
CA TYR A 317 -41.18 14.78 -4.55
C TYR A 317 -41.46 16.23 -4.93
N LYS A 318 -42.43 16.89 -4.27
CA LYS A 318 -42.69 18.33 -4.47
C LYS A 318 -41.46 19.18 -4.14
N GLY A 319 -40.72 18.81 -3.09
CA GLY A 319 -39.46 19.44 -2.73
C GLY A 319 -38.38 19.29 -3.80
N ALA A 320 -38.18 18.09 -4.32
CA ALA A 320 -37.22 17.76 -5.37
C ALA A 320 -37.51 18.56 -6.65
N MET A 321 -38.77 18.62 -7.08
CA MET A 321 -39.20 19.44 -8.22
C MET A 321 -38.92 20.94 -8.02
N LYS A 322 -39.11 21.46 -6.80
CA LYS A 322 -38.74 22.85 -6.47
C LYS A 322 -37.22 23.06 -6.47
N ALA A 323 -36.43 22.07 -6.05
CA ALA A 323 -34.97 22.15 -6.09
C ALA A 323 -34.46 22.18 -7.54
N ILE A 324 -34.99 21.32 -8.40
CA ILE A 324 -34.74 21.33 -9.85
C ILE A 324 -35.12 22.69 -10.44
N GLN A 325 -36.31 23.22 -10.12
CA GLN A 325 -36.73 24.54 -10.60
C GLN A 325 -35.72 25.63 -10.26
N LYS A 326 -35.33 25.69 -8.98
CA LYS A 326 -34.40 26.71 -8.50
C LYS A 326 -33.03 26.62 -9.18
N SER A 327 -32.60 25.44 -9.61
CA SER A 327 -31.29 25.24 -10.26
C SER A 327 -31.17 25.92 -11.63
N PHE A 328 -32.28 26.06 -12.36
CA PHE A 328 -32.28 26.72 -13.67
C PHE A 328 -32.88 28.13 -13.64
N THR A 329 -33.74 28.49 -12.67
CA THR A 329 -34.25 29.87 -12.54
C THR A 329 -33.27 30.80 -11.86
N SER A 330 -32.38 30.29 -11.01
CA SER A 330 -31.22 31.08 -10.61
C SER A 330 -30.35 31.25 -11.84
N GLU A 331 -30.29 32.47 -12.40
CA GLU A 331 -29.12 32.85 -13.17
C GLU A 331 -27.89 32.43 -12.35
N PRO A 332 -26.85 31.86 -12.98
CA PRO A 332 -25.60 31.75 -12.25
C PRO A 332 -25.32 33.17 -11.76
N PHE A 333 -25.17 33.36 -10.44
CA PHE A 333 -24.75 34.62 -9.86
C PHE A 333 -23.29 34.89 -10.24
N PHE A 334 -22.93 34.79 -11.51
CA PHE A 334 -22.01 35.71 -12.12
C PHE A 334 -22.72 37.06 -12.05
N LYS A 335 -22.59 37.74 -10.90
CA LYS A 335 -22.32 39.16 -11.01
C LYS A 335 -21.17 39.21 -12.03
N HIS A 336 -21.49 39.60 -13.26
CA HIS A 336 -20.52 40.30 -14.07
C HIS A 336 -20.07 41.45 -13.16
N LYS A 337 -19.04 41.20 -12.34
CA LYS A 337 -18.00 42.18 -12.18
C LYS A 337 -17.68 42.50 -13.62
N GLU A 338 -18.19 43.64 -14.07
CA GLU A 338 -17.66 44.35 -15.22
C GLU A 338 -16.20 44.00 -15.29
N ALA A 339 -15.77 43.49 -16.44
CA ALA A 339 -14.38 43.23 -16.70
C ALA A 339 -13.63 44.53 -16.44
N TYR A 340 -13.23 44.75 -15.18
CA TYR A 340 -12.05 45.48 -14.84
C TYR A 340 -10.98 44.66 -15.52
N ILE A 341 -10.71 45.06 -16.76
CA ILE A 341 -9.38 45.06 -17.33
C ILE A 341 -8.58 45.95 -16.37
N GLU A 342 -8.34 45.46 -15.15
CA GLU A 342 -7.17 45.88 -14.42
C GLU A 342 -6.05 45.39 -15.31
N ASP A 343 -5.41 46.33 -16.00
CA ASP A 343 -4.05 46.15 -16.49
C ASP A 343 -3.29 45.46 -15.37
N ILE A 344 -3.07 44.16 -15.54
CA ILE A 344 -2.33 43.33 -14.59
C ILE A 344 -0.88 43.80 -14.70
N LYS A 345 -0.57 44.95 -14.09
CA LYS A 345 0.75 45.32 -13.61
C LYS A 345 1.02 44.56 -12.31
N THR A 346 0.70 43.26 -12.25
CA THR A 346 1.29 42.44 -11.20
C THR A 346 2.76 42.33 -11.56
N LYS A 347 3.64 42.96 -10.78
CA LYS A 347 5.05 42.60 -10.75
C LYS A 347 5.11 41.09 -10.53
N VAL A 348 5.43 40.35 -11.58
CA VAL A 348 5.67 38.91 -11.50
C VAL A 348 6.98 38.75 -10.73
N GLU A 349 6.89 38.54 -9.42
CA GLU A 349 8.03 38.16 -8.61
C GLU A 349 8.42 36.72 -8.94
N ILE A 350 9.46 36.57 -9.77
CA ILE A 350 10.04 35.25 -10.08
C ILE A 350 10.88 34.84 -8.87
N LYS A 351 10.32 33.96 -8.02
CA LYS A 351 11.07 33.29 -6.95
C LYS A 351 11.67 32.00 -7.50
N THR A 352 13.00 31.93 -7.52
CA THR A 352 13.73 30.71 -7.90
C THR A 352 13.64 29.70 -6.75
N ASN A 353 13.04 28.53 -7.02
CA ASN A 353 13.02 27.39 -6.11
C ASN A 353 13.74 26.22 -6.77
N SER A 354 14.25 25.26 -5.99
CA SER A 354 14.76 24.00 -6.54
C SER A 354 13.63 23.23 -7.25
N SER A 355 13.97 22.51 -8.33
CA SER A 355 13.00 21.76 -9.13
C SER A 355 12.18 20.77 -8.28
N PHE A 356 12.83 20.12 -7.31
CA PHE A 356 12.18 19.23 -6.34
C PHE A 356 11.08 19.93 -5.54
N ILE A 357 11.39 21.09 -4.93
CA ILE A 357 10.42 21.86 -4.12
C ILE A 357 9.30 22.41 -5.00
N ALA A 358 9.61 22.81 -6.23
CA ALA A 358 8.63 23.30 -7.19
C ALA A 358 7.59 22.22 -7.54
N PHE A 359 8.02 20.99 -7.86
CA PHE A 359 7.10 19.88 -8.13
C PHE A 359 6.27 19.50 -6.92
N PHE A 360 6.87 19.43 -5.73
CA PHE A 360 6.16 19.13 -4.49
C PHE A 360 5.08 20.17 -4.17
N LYS A 361 5.42 21.46 -4.26
CA LYS A 361 4.45 22.56 -4.08
C LYS A 361 3.37 22.55 -5.17
N LYS A 362 3.72 22.25 -6.42
CA LYS A 362 2.75 22.18 -7.53
C LYS A 362 1.67 21.14 -7.23
N ASP A 363 2.04 19.94 -6.81
CA ASP A 363 1.08 18.85 -6.55
C ASP A 363 0.21 19.16 -5.31
N LEU A 364 0.78 19.74 -4.24
CA LEU A 364 0.00 20.19 -3.08
C LEU A 364 -0.97 21.33 -3.43
N ILE A 365 -0.53 22.35 -4.17
CA ILE A 365 -1.40 23.45 -4.59
C ILE A 365 -2.50 22.93 -5.51
N SER A 366 -2.19 21.98 -6.39
CA SER A 366 -3.20 21.33 -7.26
C SER A 366 -4.23 20.56 -6.44
N ALA A 367 -3.79 19.83 -5.41
CA ALA A 367 -4.70 19.15 -4.46
C ALA A 367 -5.60 20.13 -3.72
N THR A 368 -5.14 21.35 -3.43
CA THR A 368 -6.02 22.37 -2.82
C THR A 368 -7.01 23.02 -3.80
N ARG A 369 -6.81 22.90 -5.11
CA ARG A 369 -7.65 23.58 -6.11
C ARG A 369 -8.71 22.66 -6.73
N ASP A 370 -8.42 21.38 -6.85
CA ASP A 370 -9.29 20.39 -7.49
C ASP A 370 -9.72 19.28 -6.50
N ILE A 371 -11.04 19.10 -6.36
CA ILE A 371 -11.67 18.10 -5.49
C ILE A 371 -11.28 16.67 -5.86
N LYS A 372 -11.09 16.37 -7.14
CA LYS A 372 -10.72 15.04 -7.61
C LYS A 372 -9.28 14.72 -7.23
N VAL A 373 -8.40 15.72 -7.30
CA VAL A 373 -7.02 15.62 -6.82
C VAL A 373 -6.99 15.51 -5.31
N PHE A 374 -7.80 16.28 -4.59
CA PHE A 374 -7.93 16.14 -3.14
C PHE A 374 -8.38 14.73 -2.72
N LEU A 375 -9.41 14.18 -3.37
CA LEU A 375 -9.87 12.80 -3.16
C LEU A 375 -8.76 11.78 -3.47
N SER A 376 -7.90 12.04 -4.45
CA SER A 376 -6.77 11.17 -4.77
C SER A 376 -5.74 11.03 -3.64
N PHE A 377 -5.63 12.07 -2.79
CA PHE A 377 -4.77 12.08 -1.60
C PHE A 377 -5.44 11.41 -0.40
N ILE A 378 -6.76 11.59 -0.23
CA ILE A 378 -7.48 11.12 0.95
C ILE A 378 -7.98 9.68 0.80
N MET A 379 -8.33 9.23 -0.40
CA MET A 379 -8.88 7.88 -0.64
C MET A 379 -8.02 6.74 -0.05
N PRO A 380 -6.68 6.75 -0.16
CA PRO A 380 -5.82 5.74 0.47
C PRO A 380 -6.02 5.63 1.99
N ILE A 381 -6.27 6.77 2.66
CA ILE A 381 -6.55 6.84 4.10
C ILE A 381 -7.90 6.19 4.38
N ILE A 382 -8.94 6.59 3.65
CA ILE A 382 -10.30 6.05 3.79
C ILE A 382 -10.30 4.53 3.63
N VAL A 383 -9.66 4.05 2.56
CA VAL A 383 -9.55 2.62 2.25
C VAL A 383 -8.89 1.86 3.40
N SER A 384 -7.84 2.43 3.99
CA SER A 384 -7.17 1.84 5.15
C SER A 384 -8.10 1.68 6.37
N PHE A 385 -8.91 2.71 6.69
CA PHE A 385 -9.93 2.61 7.75
C PHE A 385 -10.96 1.51 7.45
N ILE A 386 -11.46 1.46 6.22
CA ILE A 386 -12.46 0.46 5.79
C ILE A 386 -11.92 -0.96 6.00
N PHE A 387 -10.68 -1.22 5.64
CA PHE A 387 -10.13 -2.56 5.74
C PHE A 387 -9.82 -2.98 7.19
N VAL A 388 -9.34 -2.08 8.05
CA VAL A 388 -9.12 -2.39 9.48
C VAL A 388 -10.43 -2.76 10.18
N ILE A 389 -11.50 -2.07 9.81
CA ILE A 389 -12.87 -2.33 10.25
C ILE A 389 -13.35 -3.70 9.71
N TYR A 390 -13.25 -3.93 8.39
CA TYR A 390 -13.71 -5.16 7.72
C TYR A 390 -12.96 -6.43 8.14
N LEU A 391 -11.64 -6.39 8.30
CA LEU A 391 -10.85 -7.54 8.75
C LEU A 391 -11.11 -7.89 10.23
N ASN A 392 -11.99 -7.14 10.90
CA ASN A 392 -12.41 -7.35 12.28
C ASN A 392 -11.22 -7.58 13.21
N LEU A 393 -10.16 -6.79 13.01
CA LEU A 393 -8.92 -6.90 13.79
C LEU A 393 -9.17 -6.73 15.30
N GLN A 394 -10.33 -6.17 15.67
CA GLN A 394 -10.83 -5.98 17.04
C GLN A 394 -11.09 -7.28 17.81
N ASN A 395 -11.46 -8.36 17.12
CA ASN A 395 -11.92 -9.61 17.74
C ASN A 395 -10.78 -10.62 18.02
N ILE A 396 -9.54 -10.15 18.15
CA ILE A 396 -8.43 -11.02 18.55
C ILE A 396 -8.65 -11.45 20.01
N ASP A 397 -8.54 -12.76 20.25
CA ASP A 397 -8.77 -13.34 21.58
C ASP A 397 -7.74 -12.78 22.59
N PRO A 398 -8.18 -12.15 23.71
CA PRO A 398 -7.27 -11.66 24.74
C PRO A 398 -6.37 -12.73 25.35
N THR A 399 -6.78 -14.00 25.29
CA THR A 399 -6.05 -15.11 25.90
C THR A 399 -4.86 -15.57 25.05
N GLU A 400 -4.79 -15.16 23.79
CA GLU A 400 -3.66 -15.50 22.92
C GLU A 400 -2.38 -14.75 23.32
N PRO A 401 -1.19 -15.36 23.21
CA PRO A 401 0.07 -14.67 23.44
C PRO A 401 0.21 -13.43 22.55
N ALA A 402 0.73 -12.33 23.11
CA ALA A 402 0.86 -11.05 22.41
C ALA A 402 1.56 -11.17 21.04
N VAL A 403 2.51 -12.11 20.89
CA VAL A 403 3.21 -12.40 19.63
C VAL A 403 2.24 -12.79 18.52
N PHE A 404 1.28 -13.68 18.81
CA PHE A 404 0.29 -14.13 17.83
C PHE A 404 -0.72 -13.03 17.53
N GLN A 405 -1.06 -12.21 18.53
CA GLN A 405 -1.90 -11.02 18.32
C GLN A 405 -1.24 -10.03 17.36
N ILE A 406 0.03 -9.67 17.62
CA ILE A 406 0.83 -8.79 16.76
C ILE A 406 0.94 -9.39 15.35
N PHE A 407 1.19 -10.70 15.24
CA PHE A 407 1.33 -11.39 13.97
C PHE A 407 0.04 -11.35 13.13
N ARG A 408 -1.13 -11.57 13.74
CA ARG A 408 -2.43 -11.49 13.05
C ARG A 408 -2.71 -10.07 12.55
N ILE A 409 -2.43 -9.06 13.36
CA ILE A 409 -2.57 -7.65 12.98
C ILE A 409 -1.62 -7.33 11.82
N TRP A 410 -0.37 -7.77 11.94
CA TRP A 410 0.63 -7.59 10.89
C TRP A 410 0.20 -8.24 9.57
N LEU A 411 -0.31 -9.47 9.58
CA LEU A 411 -0.84 -10.15 8.39
C LEU A 411 -1.99 -9.37 7.75
N GLY A 412 -2.97 -8.93 8.56
CA GLY A 412 -4.11 -8.15 8.08
C GLY A 412 -3.67 -6.84 7.40
N CYS A 413 -2.79 -6.09 8.06
CA CYS A 413 -2.24 -4.84 7.51
C CYS A 413 -1.39 -5.07 6.25
N LEU A 414 -0.61 -6.16 6.21
CA LEU A 414 0.25 -6.48 5.07
C LEU A 414 -0.56 -6.81 3.82
N LEU A 415 -1.70 -7.49 3.97
CA LEU A 415 -2.62 -7.83 2.87
C LEU A 415 -3.21 -6.58 2.19
N ILE A 416 -3.47 -5.53 2.99
CA ILE A 416 -4.04 -4.25 2.51
C ILE A 416 -2.98 -3.36 1.85
N SER A 417 -1.74 -3.43 2.33
CA SER A 417 -0.67 -2.53 1.90
C SER A 417 -0.40 -2.47 0.38
N PRO A 418 -0.39 -3.56 -0.42
CA PRO A 418 -0.22 -3.46 -1.88
C PRO A 418 -1.39 -2.76 -2.57
N ILE A 419 -2.60 -2.86 -2.02
CA ILE A 419 -3.80 -2.21 -2.56
C ILE A 419 -3.69 -0.69 -2.38
N ILE A 420 -3.35 -0.24 -1.17
CA ILE A 420 -3.16 1.19 -0.85
C ILE A 420 -2.03 1.78 -1.72
N SER A 421 -0.90 1.09 -1.82
CA SER A 421 0.23 1.48 -2.66
C SER A 421 -0.14 1.62 -4.13
N SER A 422 -0.90 0.67 -4.67
CA SER A 422 -1.36 0.71 -6.07
C SER A 422 -2.33 1.85 -6.33
N ILE A 423 -3.27 2.11 -5.40
CA ILE A 423 -4.21 3.24 -5.50
C ILE A 423 -3.44 4.57 -5.50
N LEU A 424 -2.46 4.73 -4.60
CA LEU A 424 -1.61 5.93 -4.53
C LEU A 424 -0.84 6.18 -5.81
N VAL A 425 -0.18 5.14 -6.33
CA VAL A 425 0.57 5.23 -7.58
C VAL A 425 -0.37 5.51 -8.75
N TYR A 426 -1.56 4.91 -8.76
CA TYR A 426 -2.56 5.17 -9.79
C TYR A 426 -3.02 6.64 -9.76
N SER A 427 -3.35 7.13 -8.57
CA SER A 427 -4.02 8.40 -8.36
C SER A 427 -3.08 9.60 -8.59
N LEU A 428 -1.86 9.55 -8.04
CA LEU A 428 -0.91 10.67 -8.08
C LEU A 428 -0.12 10.80 -9.38
N LEU A 429 0.15 9.70 -10.10
CA LEU A 429 0.77 9.80 -11.43
C LEU A 429 -0.22 10.33 -12.48
N ASN A 430 -1.52 10.08 -12.33
CA ASN A 430 -2.55 10.64 -13.21
C ASN A 430 -2.65 12.18 -13.15
N LEU A 431 -2.17 12.81 -12.08
CA LEU A 431 -2.18 14.28 -11.94
C LEU A 431 -1.34 15.00 -13.00
N GLU A 432 -0.36 14.33 -13.59
CA GLU A 432 0.47 14.93 -14.63
C GLU A 432 -0.26 15.17 -15.94
N SER A 433 -1.34 14.42 -16.18
CA SER A 433 -2.21 14.70 -17.32
C SER A 433 -2.82 16.11 -17.24
N THR A 434 -2.94 16.69 -16.05
CA THR A 434 -3.34 18.09 -15.88
C THR A 434 -2.12 19.01 -16.02
N GLY A 435 -2.10 19.84 -17.07
CA GLY A 435 -0.98 20.75 -17.38
C GLY A 435 0.23 20.13 -18.12
N GLN A 436 0.13 18.89 -18.60
CA GLN A 436 1.17 18.22 -19.43
C GLN A 436 1.77 19.10 -20.57
N THR A 437 1.04 19.99 -21.25
CA THR A 437 1.55 20.87 -22.32
C THR A 437 2.51 21.93 -21.78
N ILE A 438 2.18 22.50 -20.62
CA ILE A 438 3.05 23.44 -19.92
C ILE A 438 4.29 22.69 -19.41
N LEU A 439 4.10 21.49 -18.84
CA LEU A 439 5.20 20.67 -18.35
C LEU A 439 6.12 20.19 -19.48
N GLU A 440 5.58 19.78 -20.62
CA GLU A 440 6.34 19.33 -21.80
C GLU A 440 7.11 20.48 -22.45
N SER A 441 6.64 21.72 -22.31
CA SER A 441 7.35 22.91 -22.78
C SER A 441 8.51 23.34 -21.87
N LEU A 442 8.58 22.83 -20.64
CA LEU A 442 9.62 23.18 -19.67
C LEU A 442 10.79 22.18 -19.72
N PRO A 443 12.04 22.63 -19.53
CA PRO A 443 13.18 21.73 -19.40
C PRO A 443 13.15 21.01 -18.04
N ILE A 444 12.44 19.88 -17.98
CA ILE A 444 12.24 19.11 -16.74
C ILE A 444 13.30 18.02 -16.60
N VAL A 445 13.88 17.91 -15.40
CA VAL A 445 14.70 16.76 -14.99
C VAL A 445 13.76 15.67 -14.42
N PRO A 446 13.52 14.55 -15.14
CA PRO A 446 12.52 13.55 -14.76
C PRO A 446 12.83 12.86 -13.42
N ARG A 447 14.12 12.75 -13.07
CA ARG A 447 14.55 12.16 -11.81
C ARG A 447 14.14 12.98 -10.58
N GLU A 448 14.23 14.31 -10.66
CA GLU A 448 13.84 15.20 -9.56
C GLU A 448 12.31 15.24 -9.41
N GLN A 449 11.58 15.13 -10.51
CA GLN A 449 10.13 14.96 -10.51
C GLN A 449 9.71 13.62 -9.87
N ALA A 450 10.36 12.51 -10.24
CA ALA A 450 10.10 11.20 -9.66
C ALA A 450 10.36 11.17 -8.14
N LYS A 451 11.47 11.77 -7.68
CA LYS A 451 11.80 11.90 -6.25
C LYS A 451 10.73 12.68 -5.49
N ALA A 452 10.28 13.82 -6.02
CA ALA A 452 9.26 14.65 -5.37
C ALA A 452 7.95 13.88 -5.20
N LYS A 453 7.56 13.09 -6.22
CA LYS A 453 6.36 12.26 -6.17
C LYS A 453 6.47 11.09 -5.22
N ILE A 454 7.58 10.36 -5.24
CA ILE A 454 7.82 9.27 -4.29
C ILE A 454 7.76 9.79 -2.86
N LEU A 455 8.36 10.96 -2.56
CA LEU A 455 8.31 11.54 -1.22
C LEU A 455 6.86 11.85 -0.79
N LEU A 456 6.07 12.42 -1.69
CA LEU A 456 4.67 12.73 -1.43
C LEU A 456 3.83 11.46 -1.25
N MET A 457 4.00 10.46 -2.11
CA MET A 457 3.39 9.13 -2.02
C MET A 457 3.74 8.44 -0.69
N PHE A 458 5.01 8.52 -0.29
CA PHE A 458 5.53 7.94 0.94
C PHE A 458 4.88 8.56 2.19
N LEU A 459 4.74 9.90 2.23
CA LEU A 459 4.06 10.60 3.32
C LEU A 459 2.60 10.16 3.45
N ILE A 460 1.87 10.09 2.32
CA ILE A 460 0.45 9.70 2.34
C ILE A 460 0.30 8.22 2.70
N LEU A 461 1.18 7.34 2.21
CA LEU A 461 1.17 5.92 2.55
C LEU A 461 1.35 5.71 4.07
N ASN A 462 2.35 6.34 4.67
CA ASN A 462 2.59 6.23 6.11
C ASN A 462 1.39 6.71 6.92
N LEU A 463 0.80 7.85 6.52
CA LEU A 463 -0.39 8.37 7.18
C LEU A 463 -1.59 7.43 6.98
N SER A 464 -1.74 6.83 5.80
CA SER A 464 -2.82 5.88 5.50
C SER A 464 -2.70 4.61 6.35
N ILE A 465 -1.50 4.07 6.53
CA ILE A 465 -1.28 2.83 7.28
C ILE A 465 -1.34 3.06 8.80
N LEU A 466 -0.83 4.20 9.28
CA LEU A 466 -0.82 4.52 10.73
C LEU A 466 -2.16 5.05 11.24
N SER A 467 -2.88 5.85 10.45
CA SER A 467 -4.11 6.50 10.94
C SER A 467 -5.20 5.56 11.50
N PRO A 468 -5.42 4.33 11.00
CA PRO A 468 -6.38 3.42 11.60
C PRO A 468 -6.05 3.01 13.04
N SER A 469 -4.78 3.07 13.45
CA SER A 469 -4.40 2.78 14.84
C SER A 469 -5.06 3.75 15.82
N LEU A 470 -5.44 4.95 15.37
CA LEU A 470 -6.12 5.95 16.18
C LEU A 470 -7.50 5.49 16.68
N LEU A 471 -8.15 4.55 15.98
CA LEU A 471 -9.41 3.94 16.43
C LEU A 471 -9.26 3.19 17.76
N PHE A 472 -8.03 2.74 18.07
CA PHE A 472 -7.75 1.88 19.21
C PHE A 472 -7.11 2.61 20.39
N VAL A 473 -6.99 3.95 20.35
CA VAL A 473 -6.29 4.74 21.38
C VAL A 473 -6.90 4.55 22.77
N THR A 474 -8.21 4.37 22.85
CA THR A 474 -8.91 4.13 24.13
C THR A 474 -8.83 2.67 24.58
N SER A 475 -8.37 1.75 23.73
CA SER A 475 -8.25 0.33 24.07
C SER A 475 -6.93 0.05 24.79
N SER A 476 -6.96 -0.85 25.77
CA SER A 476 -5.74 -1.37 26.42
C SER A 476 -4.78 -2.08 25.44
N ARG A 477 -5.27 -2.42 24.26
CA ARG A 477 -4.53 -3.12 23.19
C ARG A 477 -3.90 -2.19 22.15
N PHE A 478 -4.01 -0.87 22.33
CA PHE A 478 -3.46 0.12 21.41
C PHE A 478 -2.00 -0.17 21.01
N ILE A 479 -1.16 -0.52 21.99
CA ILE A 479 0.27 -0.77 21.76
C ILE A 479 0.48 -1.99 20.84
N VAL A 480 -0.30 -3.06 21.04
CA VAL A 480 -0.26 -4.27 20.22
C VAL A 480 -0.66 -3.95 18.78
N TYR A 481 -1.72 -3.16 18.58
CA TYR A 481 -2.13 -2.67 17.25
C TYR A 481 -1.08 -1.79 16.59
N LEU A 482 -0.55 -0.82 17.33
CA LEU A 482 0.47 0.10 16.83
C LEU A 482 1.71 -0.67 16.38
N LEU A 483 2.18 -1.64 17.16
CA LEU A 483 3.34 -2.45 16.84
C LEU A 483 3.13 -3.29 15.57
N GLY A 484 2.01 -4.00 15.46
CA GLY A 484 1.68 -4.77 14.25
C GLY A 484 1.67 -3.91 12.99
N ILE A 485 1.14 -2.69 13.09
CA ILE A 485 1.10 -1.71 11.99
C ILE A 485 2.49 -1.17 11.66
N VAL A 486 3.29 -0.80 12.66
CA VAL A 486 4.65 -0.27 12.46
C VAL A 486 5.56 -1.31 11.80
N LEU A 487 5.45 -2.58 12.19
CA LEU A 487 6.18 -3.69 11.56
C LEU A 487 5.80 -3.90 10.08
N CYS A 488 4.62 -3.43 9.65
CA CYS A 488 4.16 -3.53 8.27
C CYS A 488 4.73 -2.40 7.37
N LEU A 489 5.14 -1.26 7.93
CA LEU A 489 5.56 -0.09 7.14
C LEU A 489 6.71 -0.37 6.15
N PRO A 490 7.80 -1.06 6.53
CA PRO A 490 8.89 -1.33 5.59
C PRO A 490 8.45 -2.14 4.36
N PHE A 491 7.51 -3.08 4.53
CA PHE A 491 6.92 -3.84 3.43
C PHE A 491 6.04 -2.98 2.54
N ALA A 492 5.22 -2.12 3.15
CA ALA A 492 4.39 -1.18 2.40
C ALA A 492 5.24 -0.25 1.51
N TRP A 493 6.41 0.18 2.00
CA TRP A 493 7.36 0.97 1.21
C TRP A 493 7.83 0.19 -0.01
N ILE A 494 8.22 -1.07 0.16
CA ILE A 494 8.64 -1.95 -0.94
C ILE A 494 7.52 -2.05 -1.99
N PHE A 495 6.28 -2.29 -1.58
CA PHE A 495 5.14 -2.37 -2.50
C PHE A 495 4.87 -1.05 -3.23
N LEU A 496 5.04 0.09 -2.57
CA LEU A 496 4.88 1.41 -3.18
C LEU A 496 5.92 1.68 -4.26
N PHE A 497 7.19 1.44 -3.94
CA PHE A 497 8.28 1.60 -4.90
C PHE A 497 8.11 0.67 -6.10
N LEU A 498 7.79 -0.61 -5.85
CA LEU A 498 7.60 -1.59 -6.91
C LEU A 498 6.41 -1.24 -7.82
N SER A 499 5.28 -0.80 -7.24
CA SER A 499 4.12 -0.33 -8.01
C SER A 499 4.46 0.90 -8.87
N PHE A 500 5.22 1.86 -8.30
CA PHE A 500 5.66 3.07 -8.98
C PHE A 500 6.59 2.76 -10.17
N GLU A 501 7.58 1.90 -9.96
CA GLU A 501 8.55 1.50 -10.97
C GLU A 501 7.90 0.71 -12.12
N LEU A 502 7.03 -0.24 -11.81
CA LEU A 502 6.27 -0.99 -12.83
C LEU A 502 5.41 -0.05 -13.67
N ARG A 503 4.75 0.93 -13.04
CA ARG A 503 3.94 1.90 -13.76
C ARG A 503 4.78 2.72 -14.75
N ILE A 504 5.93 3.23 -14.33
CA ILE A 504 6.82 4.00 -15.19
C ILE A 504 7.39 3.13 -16.31
N TYR A 505 7.78 1.90 -16.01
CA TYR A 505 8.29 0.96 -16.99
C TYR A 505 7.28 0.69 -18.12
N PHE A 506 6.00 0.49 -17.77
CA PHE A 506 4.95 0.12 -18.74
C PHE A 506 4.34 1.28 -19.52
N PHE A 507 4.27 2.48 -18.92
CA PHE A 507 3.54 3.62 -19.50
C PHE A 507 4.40 4.81 -19.91
N ALA A 508 5.65 4.90 -19.43
CA ALA A 508 6.42 6.14 -19.52
C ALA A 508 7.75 6.03 -20.29
N LYS A 509 7.93 4.95 -21.07
CA LYS A 509 9.12 4.72 -21.91
C LYS A 509 9.10 5.61 -23.18
N ARG A 510 10.03 6.57 -23.30
CA ARG A 510 10.46 7.18 -24.57
C ARG A 510 11.65 6.41 -25.14
N PHE A 511 11.99 6.61 -26.41
CA PHE A 511 13.04 5.88 -27.14
C PHE A 511 14.32 5.63 -26.32
N ASN A 512 14.81 6.62 -25.55
CA ASN A 512 16.03 6.52 -24.74
C ASN A 512 15.89 7.01 -23.28
N SER A 513 14.69 7.37 -22.79
CA SER A 513 14.49 7.90 -21.43
C SER A 513 13.10 7.59 -20.88
N TYR A 514 12.97 7.57 -19.55
CA TYR A 514 11.68 7.45 -18.87
C TYR A 514 11.20 8.82 -18.41
N VAL A 515 9.91 9.09 -18.61
CA VAL A 515 9.20 10.29 -18.12
C VAL A 515 8.29 9.87 -16.97
N VAL A 516 7.71 10.79 -16.20
CA VAL A 516 6.82 10.47 -15.07
C VAL A 516 5.32 10.44 -15.48
N GLY A 517 5.03 10.68 -16.78
CA GLY A 517 3.68 10.72 -17.35
C GLY A 517 3.35 9.57 -18.33
N ASP A 518 2.05 9.34 -18.56
CA ASP A 518 1.55 8.28 -19.44
C ASP A 518 1.69 8.67 -20.93
N LEU A 519 2.52 7.95 -21.69
CA LEU A 519 2.77 8.21 -23.11
C LEU A 519 2.10 7.19 -24.05
N VAL A 520 1.72 6.01 -23.55
CA VAL A 520 1.19 4.91 -24.36
C VAL A 520 -0.28 4.65 -24.05
N LEU A 521 -1.16 4.92 -25.01
CA LEU A 521 -2.63 4.76 -24.89
C LEU A 521 -3.14 3.32 -25.18
N GLY A 522 -2.27 2.39 -25.58
CA GLY A 522 -2.63 1.01 -25.95
C GLY A 522 -2.77 0.04 -24.75
N SER A 523 -3.71 -0.92 -24.86
CA SER A 523 -4.07 -1.98 -23.88
C SER A 523 -3.79 -1.63 -22.41
N SER A 524 -4.26 -0.46 -21.97
CA SER A 524 -3.95 0.09 -20.65
C SER A 524 -4.44 -0.81 -19.50
N PHE A 525 -5.54 -1.54 -19.72
CA PHE A 525 -6.15 -2.38 -18.69
C PHE A 525 -5.27 -3.56 -18.25
N PHE A 526 -4.71 -4.33 -19.19
CA PHE A 526 -3.87 -5.50 -18.85
C PHE A 526 -2.58 -5.10 -18.14
N LYS A 527 -1.95 -4.00 -18.59
CA LYS A 527 -0.78 -3.43 -17.91
C LYS A 527 -1.12 -2.96 -16.49
N MET A 528 -2.29 -2.36 -16.28
CA MET A 528 -2.75 -1.98 -14.93
C MET A 528 -3.03 -3.19 -14.04
N ILE A 529 -3.59 -4.28 -14.58
CA ILE A 529 -3.75 -5.53 -13.84
C ILE A 529 -2.40 -6.06 -13.37
N ILE A 530 -1.37 -6.07 -14.24
CA ILE A 530 -0.03 -6.53 -13.86
C ILE A 530 0.57 -5.67 -12.74
N ILE A 531 0.45 -4.34 -12.84
CA ILE A 531 0.95 -3.41 -11.81
C ILE A 531 0.32 -3.71 -10.44
N PHE A 532 -0.95 -4.15 -10.41
CA PHE A 532 -1.64 -4.54 -9.18
C PHE A 532 -1.28 -5.96 -8.71
N LEU A 533 -1.20 -6.92 -9.63
CA LEU A 533 -0.99 -8.34 -9.30
C LEU A 533 0.43 -8.63 -8.81
N VAL A 534 1.46 -7.94 -9.29
CA VAL A 534 2.86 -8.25 -8.87
C VAL A 534 3.10 -7.92 -7.39
N PRO A 535 2.79 -6.71 -6.87
CA PRO A 535 2.88 -6.44 -5.43
C PRO A 535 2.02 -7.39 -4.60
N LEU A 536 0.82 -7.73 -5.07
CA LEU A 536 -0.10 -8.64 -4.38
C LEU A 536 0.46 -10.07 -4.34
N GLY A 537 1.03 -10.57 -5.43
CA GLY A 537 1.68 -11.88 -5.49
C GLY A 537 2.89 -11.99 -4.55
N ILE A 538 3.72 -10.94 -4.48
CA ILE A 538 4.83 -10.87 -3.52
C ILE A 538 4.28 -10.86 -2.08
N CYS A 539 3.22 -10.10 -1.82
CA CYS A 539 2.55 -10.06 -0.52
C CYS A 539 2.02 -11.45 -0.11
N VAL A 540 1.31 -12.16 -1.00
CA VAL A 540 0.81 -13.52 -0.75
C VAL A 540 1.97 -14.50 -0.49
N TRP A 541 3.08 -14.38 -1.23
CA TRP A 541 4.27 -15.18 -0.97
C TRP A 541 4.85 -14.91 0.43
N ILE A 542 4.98 -13.65 0.84
CA ILE A 542 5.44 -13.26 2.18
C ILE A 542 4.51 -13.84 3.25
N ILE A 543 3.19 -13.70 3.09
CA ILE A 543 2.19 -14.23 4.01
C ILE A 543 2.34 -15.75 4.11
N SER A 544 2.42 -16.45 2.98
CA SER A 544 2.49 -17.92 2.95
C SER A 544 3.69 -18.46 3.73
N ILE A 545 4.89 -17.91 3.49
CA ILE A 545 6.10 -18.32 4.24
C ILE A 545 5.96 -17.95 5.71
N SER A 546 5.47 -16.76 6.01
CA SER A 546 5.26 -16.33 7.41
C SER A 546 4.31 -17.26 8.15
N THR A 547 3.23 -17.71 7.51
CA THR A 547 2.30 -18.68 8.10
C THR A 547 2.92 -20.07 8.27
N VAL A 548 3.76 -20.53 7.33
CA VAL A 548 4.49 -21.80 7.50
C VAL A 548 5.44 -21.73 8.69
N LEU A 549 6.11 -20.59 8.90
CA LEU A 549 6.99 -20.38 10.05
C LEU A 549 6.23 -20.48 11.39
N THR A 550 4.96 -20.07 11.45
CA THR A 550 4.15 -20.20 12.69
C THR A 550 3.87 -21.64 13.11
N VAL A 551 4.02 -22.63 12.22
CA VAL A 551 3.85 -24.06 12.54
C VAL A 551 4.95 -24.56 13.48
N PHE A 552 6.09 -23.86 13.58
CA PHE A 552 7.23 -24.20 14.43
C PHE A 552 7.38 -23.20 15.59
N PRO A 553 6.53 -23.27 16.63
CA PRO A 553 6.40 -22.21 17.65
C PRO A 553 7.69 -21.93 18.43
N GLU A 554 8.52 -22.95 18.70
CA GLU A 554 9.75 -22.80 19.49
C GLU A 554 10.85 -22.01 18.76
N SER A 555 10.88 -22.06 17.42
CA SER A 555 11.86 -21.35 16.59
C SER A 555 11.25 -20.21 15.77
N PHE A 556 9.95 -19.97 15.93
CA PHE A 556 9.18 -19.02 15.12
C PHE A 556 9.82 -17.64 15.10
N ILE A 557 10.19 -17.11 16.27
CA ILE A 557 10.69 -15.74 16.43
C ILE A 557 12.00 -15.55 15.66
N VAL A 558 12.92 -16.49 15.81
CA VAL A 558 14.25 -16.45 15.14
C VAL A 558 14.07 -16.58 13.64
N ASN A 559 13.32 -17.58 13.19
CA ASN A 559 13.12 -17.80 11.76
C ASN A 559 12.34 -16.66 11.09
N PHE A 560 11.35 -16.09 11.78
CA PHE A 560 10.55 -14.98 11.30
C PHE A 560 11.35 -13.67 11.24
N THR A 561 12.17 -13.37 12.24
CA THR A 561 13.04 -12.19 12.24
C THR A 561 14.09 -12.26 11.13
N TRP A 562 14.70 -13.43 10.90
CA TRP A 562 15.60 -13.65 9.77
C TRP A 562 14.90 -13.50 8.42
N PHE A 563 13.72 -14.12 8.28
CA PHE A 563 12.93 -14.02 7.07
C PHE A 563 12.59 -12.55 6.74
N ILE A 564 12.08 -11.78 7.71
CA ILE A 564 11.79 -10.35 7.54
C ILE A 564 13.06 -9.61 7.10
N THR A 565 14.19 -9.85 7.76
CA THR A 565 15.45 -9.16 7.47
C THR A 565 15.92 -9.42 6.04
N ILE A 566 15.87 -10.68 5.60
CA ILE A 566 16.24 -11.07 4.23
C ILE A 566 15.33 -10.42 3.21
N VAL A 567 14.00 -10.44 3.43
CA VAL A 567 13.03 -9.84 2.51
C VAL A 567 13.20 -8.32 2.42
N LEU A 568 13.42 -7.64 3.54
CA LEU A 568 13.62 -6.19 3.53
C LEU A 568 14.92 -5.79 2.84
N VAL A 569 16.05 -6.41 3.18
CA VAL A 569 17.35 -6.09 2.58
C VAL A 569 17.34 -6.35 1.08
N SER A 570 16.86 -7.53 0.66
CA SER A 570 16.77 -7.87 -0.77
C SER A 570 15.80 -6.98 -1.53
N GLY A 571 14.64 -6.68 -0.94
CA GLY A 571 13.63 -5.80 -1.53
C GLY A 571 14.15 -4.38 -1.77
N PHE A 572 14.77 -3.74 -0.77
CA PHE A 572 15.32 -2.40 -0.92
C PHE A 572 16.47 -2.35 -1.93
N ILE A 573 17.36 -3.35 -1.95
CA ILE A 573 18.44 -3.42 -2.95
C ILE A 573 17.85 -3.50 -4.36
N PHE A 574 16.86 -4.38 -4.58
CA PHE A 574 16.25 -4.56 -5.89
C PHE A 574 15.58 -3.28 -6.40
N ILE A 575 14.80 -2.62 -5.55
CA ILE A 575 14.14 -1.34 -5.85
C ILE A 575 15.16 -0.27 -6.25
N ILE A 576 16.21 -0.07 -5.43
CA ILE A 576 17.20 0.99 -5.73
C ILE A 576 17.91 0.74 -7.06
N LEU A 577 18.27 -0.52 -7.35
CA LEU A 577 18.90 -0.89 -8.62
C LEU A 577 17.98 -0.63 -9.81
N PHE A 578 16.68 -0.91 -9.67
CA PHE A 578 15.70 -0.71 -10.72
C PHE A 578 15.38 0.78 -10.92
N PHE A 579 15.22 1.54 -9.84
CA PHE A 579 15.06 3.00 -9.87
C PHE A 579 16.21 3.71 -10.59
N ASP A 580 17.46 3.35 -10.27
CA ASP A 580 18.64 3.94 -10.92
C ASP A 580 18.75 3.56 -12.41
N LYS A 581 18.21 2.40 -12.81
CA LYS A 581 18.13 1.99 -14.22
C LYS A 581 17.06 2.77 -14.98
N LEU A 582 15.91 3.04 -14.36
CA LEU A 582 14.84 3.86 -14.94
C LEU A 582 15.25 5.34 -15.02
N PHE A 583 15.88 5.86 -13.97
CA PHE A 583 16.30 7.25 -13.86
C PHE A 583 17.79 7.34 -13.55
N PRO A 584 18.66 7.18 -14.57
CA PRO A 584 20.09 7.30 -14.36
C PRO A 584 20.44 8.69 -13.82
N LEU A 585 21.44 8.73 -12.93
CA LEU A 585 22.10 9.99 -12.56
C LEU A 585 22.49 10.71 -13.86
N PRO A 586 22.18 12.01 -14.01
CA PRO A 586 22.73 12.78 -15.12
C PRO A 586 24.24 12.65 -15.01
N LYS A 587 24.85 11.98 -16.00
CA LYS A 587 26.30 11.91 -16.08
C LYS A 587 26.76 13.35 -16.24
N LEU A 588 27.32 13.94 -15.19
CA LEU A 588 28.39 14.91 -15.40
C LEU A 588 29.33 14.23 -16.40
N LYS A 589 29.53 14.86 -17.56
CA LYS A 589 30.40 14.37 -18.61
C LYS A 589 31.79 14.15 -18.01
N GLU A 590 32.02 12.97 -17.45
CA GLU A 590 33.34 12.40 -17.29
C GLU A 590 33.59 11.59 -18.55
N ASP A 591 34.61 12.02 -19.27
CA ASP A 591 35.05 11.55 -20.57
C ASP A 591 34.96 10.03 -20.72
N THR A 592 34.00 9.60 -21.53
CA THR A 592 33.95 8.25 -22.09
C THR A 592 34.95 8.14 -23.26
N THR A 593 36.23 8.33 -22.97
CA THR A 593 37.33 8.01 -23.88
C THR A 593 38.41 7.28 -23.09
N THR A 594 38.23 5.97 -22.89
CA THR A 594 39.30 4.95 -22.84
C THR A 594 38.74 3.63 -22.30
N SER A 595 38.06 2.87 -23.15
CA SER A 595 37.96 1.42 -22.98
C SER A 595 38.37 0.74 -24.28
N LYS A 596 39.64 0.94 -24.65
CA LYS A 596 40.35 -0.04 -25.49
C LYS A 596 41.27 -0.82 -24.57
N ILE A 597 40.92 -2.09 -24.43
CA ILE A 597 41.68 -3.15 -23.79
C ILE A 597 43.06 -3.17 -24.46
N SER A 598 44.06 -2.67 -23.76
CA SER A 598 45.46 -2.94 -24.07
C SER A 598 46.00 -3.86 -22.97
N VAL A 599 46.79 -4.84 -23.40
CA VAL A 599 47.57 -5.72 -22.55
C VAL A 599 48.27 -4.85 -21.50
N ARG A 600 47.84 -4.98 -20.23
CA ARG A 600 48.19 -4.08 -19.12
C ARG A 600 49.71 -4.11 -18.87
N LYS A 601 50.43 -3.11 -19.37
CA LYS A 601 51.72 -2.73 -18.79
C LYS A 601 51.45 -2.16 -17.40
N VAL A 602 52.15 -2.67 -16.38
CA VAL A 602 52.04 -2.22 -14.98
C VAL A 602 52.42 -0.74 -14.94
N LYS A 603 51.45 0.14 -14.68
CA LYS A 603 51.73 1.54 -14.35
C LYS A 603 52.24 1.56 -12.91
N ASN A 604 53.51 1.94 -12.72
CA ASN A 604 54.20 2.10 -11.44
C ASN A 604 54.37 0.78 -10.65
N PRO A 605 55.33 -0.08 -11.07
CA PRO A 605 55.71 -1.23 -10.26
C PRO A 605 56.28 -0.77 -8.92
N THR A 606 55.83 -1.39 -7.83
CA THR A 606 56.45 -1.27 -6.51
C THR A 606 57.39 -2.46 -6.28
N TYR A 607 58.34 -2.34 -5.36
CA TYR A 607 59.24 -3.43 -4.98
C TYR A 607 58.50 -4.76 -4.70
N PHE A 608 57.35 -4.68 -4.03
CA PHE A 608 56.48 -5.82 -3.75
C PHE A 608 55.92 -6.48 -5.02
N THR A 609 55.63 -5.70 -6.07
CA THR A 609 55.07 -6.24 -7.33
C THR A 609 56.08 -6.98 -8.19
N GLU A 610 57.37 -6.71 -7.99
CA GLU A 610 58.50 -7.38 -8.65
C GLU A 610 58.87 -8.66 -7.88
N HIS A 611 58.83 -8.62 -6.55
CA HIS A 611 59.15 -9.76 -5.68
C HIS A 611 57.89 -10.43 -5.10
N LEU A 612 57.30 -11.35 -5.88
CA LEU A 612 56.06 -12.05 -5.53
C LEU A 612 56.10 -12.78 -4.17
N TRP A 613 57.22 -13.42 -3.82
CA TRP A 613 57.34 -14.11 -2.52
C TRP A 613 57.32 -13.15 -1.34
N ILE A 614 57.92 -11.96 -1.48
CA ILE A 614 57.90 -10.92 -0.45
C ILE A 614 56.46 -10.38 -0.30
N SER A 615 55.73 -10.20 -1.41
CA SER A 615 54.29 -9.86 -1.35
C SER A 615 53.47 -10.89 -0.58
N ILE A 616 53.66 -12.18 -0.87
CA ILE A 616 52.94 -13.27 -0.18
C ILE A 616 53.26 -13.25 1.32
N ILE A 617 54.54 -13.14 1.69
CA ILE A 617 54.97 -13.09 3.10
C ILE A 617 54.39 -11.87 3.81
N VAL A 618 54.43 -10.69 3.19
CA VAL A 618 53.89 -9.46 3.80
C VAL A 618 52.39 -9.56 4.03
N ILE A 619 51.63 -10.11 3.09
CA ILE A 619 50.18 -10.32 3.26
C ILE A 619 49.90 -11.34 4.35
N LEU A 620 50.66 -12.43 4.42
CA LEU A 620 50.54 -13.43 5.49
C LEU A 620 50.84 -12.84 6.86
N VAL A 621 51.93 -12.08 6.99
CA VAL A 621 52.29 -11.39 8.25
C VAL A 621 51.21 -10.39 8.64
N LEU A 622 50.70 -9.58 7.70
CA LEU A 622 49.60 -8.66 7.97
C LEU A 622 48.34 -9.39 8.42
N GLN A 623 47.99 -10.51 7.78
CA GLN A 623 46.83 -11.31 8.15
C GLN A 623 46.98 -11.91 9.55
N ILE A 624 48.17 -12.45 9.88
CA ILE A 624 48.45 -13.01 11.21
C ILE A 624 48.39 -11.90 12.26
N VAL A 625 49.14 -10.80 12.08
CA VAL A 625 49.17 -9.66 13.03
C VAL A 625 47.77 -9.06 13.23
N PHE A 626 46.97 -8.98 12.18
CA PHE A 626 45.63 -8.44 12.28
C PHE A 626 44.66 -9.40 12.99
N TYR A 627 44.74 -10.70 12.67
CA TYR A 627 44.02 -11.74 13.41
C TYR A 627 44.40 -11.73 14.90
N MET A 628 45.69 -11.50 15.19
CA MET A 628 46.22 -11.37 16.55
C MET A 628 45.63 -10.19 17.31
N LEU A 629 45.68 -8.99 16.72
CA LEU A 629 45.12 -7.79 17.32
C LEU A 629 43.62 -7.92 17.55
N PHE A 630 42.91 -8.59 16.63
CA PHE A 630 41.50 -8.85 16.79
C PHE A 630 41.21 -9.82 17.94
N TYR A 631 41.94 -10.94 18.02
CA TYR A 631 41.74 -11.91 19.09
C TYR A 631 42.03 -11.29 20.46
N ILE A 632 43.16 -10.58 20.60
CA ILE A 632 43.55 -9.88 21.82
C ILE A 632 42.53 -8.78 22.17
N GLY A 633 42.16 -7.94 21.19
CA GLY A 633 41.17 -6.88 21.38
C GLY A 633 39.79 -7.43 21.76
N GLY A 634 39.36 -8.53 21.14
CA GLY A 634 38.13 -9.23 21.46
C GLY A 634 38.11 -9.73 22.91
N GLN A 635 39.20 -10.34 23.38
CA GLN A 635 39.33 -10.81 24.77
C GLN A 635 39.29 -9.66 25.79
N TYR A 636 39.95 -8.53 25.52
CA TYR A 636 39.86 -7.36 26.41
C TYR A 636 38.49 -6.71 26.42
N ILE A 637 37.81 -6.66 25.28
CA ILE A 637 36.41 -6.21 25.20
C ILE A 637 35.53 -7.15 26.01
N LEU A 638 35.78 -8.46 25.98
CA LEU A 638 35.06 -9.49 26.74
C LEU A 638 35.21 -9.31 28.26
N GLN A 639 36.43 -9.05 28.73
CA GLN A 639 36.67 -8.76 30.16
C GLN A 639 35.99 -7.46 30.61
N LEU A 640 36.05 -6.41 29.78
CA LEU A 640 35.39 -5.14 30.08
C LEU A 640 33.86 -5.29 30.05
N PHE A 641 33.37 -6.19 29.21
CA PHE A 641 31.98 -6.56 29.12
C PHE A 641 31.48 -7.29 30.36
N ASP A 642 32.20 -8.30 30.83
CA ASP A 642 31.83 -9.06 32.04
C ASP A 642 31.73 -8.14 33.26
N ILE A 643 32.62 -7.14 33.36
CA ILE A 643 32.57 -6.12 34.41
C ILE A 643 31.27 -5.30 34.29
N LEU A 644 30.94 -4.80 33.10
CA LEU A 644 29.74 -3.98 32.85
C LEU A 644 28.42 -4.78 32.97
N TYR A 645 28.43 -6.04 32.56
CA TYR A 645 27.31 -6.96 32.65
C TYR A 645 26.97 -7.26 34.12
N ASN A 646 27.98 -7.53 34.95
CA ASN A 646 27.80 -7.77 36.38
C ASN A 646 27.34 -6.52 37.15
N LEU A 647 27.73 -5.31 36.70
CA LEU A 647 27.29 -4.02 37.27
C LEU A 647 25.85 -3.64 36.90
N SER A 648 25.26 -4.19 35.84
CA SER A 648 23.98 -3.76 35.26
C SER A 648 22.81 -4.72 35.49
N SER A 649 22.95 -5.66 36.42
CA SER A 649 21.98 -6.74 36.71
C SER A 649 20.54 -6.28 37.03
N SER A 650 20.32 -4.99 37.34
CA SER A 650 18.99 -4.42 37.60
C SER A 650 18.30 -3.77 36.38
N LEU A 651 19.01 -3.59 35.24
CA LEU A 651 18.48 -2.89 34.07
C LEU A 651 18.67 -3.71 32.79
N ILE A 652 17.66 -4.54 32.50
CA ILE A 652 17.55 -5.40 31.30
C ILE A 652 17.82 -4.64 29.98
N ILE A 653 17.48 -3.34 29.94
CA ILE A 653 17.74 -2.48 28.77
C ILE A 653 19.24 -2.27 28.54
N ILE A 654 19.98 -1.97 29.61
CA ILE A 654 21.43 -1.77 29.53
C ILE A 654 22.09 -3.09 29.15
N GLN A 655 21.64 -4.20 29.73
CA GLN A 655 22.14 -5.54 29.42
C GLN A 655 21.98 -5.93 27.94
N ASN A 656 20.82 -5.65 27.32
CA ASN A 656 20.60 -5.93 25.90
C ASN A 656 21.40 -5.02 24.96
N ILE A 657 21.53 -3.73 25.29
CA ILE A 657 22.37 -2.80 24.53
C ILE A 657 23.84 -3.20 24.65
N LEU A 658 24.26 -3.59 25.84
CA LEU A 658 25.58 -4.13 26.11
C LEU A 658 25.80 -5.41 25.27
N LEU A 659 24.91 -6.40 25.32
CA LEU A 659 25.03 -7.64 24.52
C LEU A 659 25.10 -7.33 23.02
N PHE A 660 24.35 -6.34 22.53
CA PHE A 660 24.45 -5.87 21.16
C PHE A 660 25.83 -5.27 20.84
N ILE A 661 26.33 -4.37 21.70
CA ILE A 661 27.68 -3.79 21.56
C ILE A 661 28.73 -4.90 21.55
N TYR A 662 28.57 -5.92 22.37
CA TYR A 662 29.49 -7.03 22.49
C TYR A 662 29.51 -7.93 21.25
N TYR A 663 28.36 -8.30 20.70
CA TYR A 663 28.32 -9.24 19.58
C TYR A 663 28.40 -8.58 18.19
N VAL A 664 27.94 -7.33 18.03
CA VAL A 664 27.82 -6.69 16.71
C VAL A 664 28.96 -5.75 16.40
N LEU A 665 29.43 -5.01 17.40
CA LEU A 665 30.46 -4.01 17.18
C LEU A 665 31.80 -4.64 16.75
N PRO A 666 32.28 -5.76 17.34
CA PRO A 666 33.57 -6.33 16.95
C PRO A 666 33.59 -6.86 15.49
N PRO A 667 32.58 -7.62 14.99
CA PRO A 667 32.53 -8.03 13.58
C PRO A 667 32.42 -6.86 12.59
N LEU A 668 31.74 -5.77 12.97
CA LEU A 668 31.66 -4.56 12.16
C LEU A 668 32.99 -3.82 12.11
N ILE A 669 33.62 -3.62 13.27
CA ILE A 669 34.92 -2.95 13.39
C ILE A 669 35.95 -3.73 12.58
N THR A 670 36.02 -5.06 12.73
CA THR A 670 36.92 -5.91 11.94
C THR A 670 36.67 -5.81 10.45
N SER A 671 35.42 -5.83 10.01
CA SER A 671 35.08 -5.67 8.61
C SER A 671 35.53 -4.33 8.04
N ILE A 672 35.38 -3.24 8.81
CA ILE A 672 35.85 -1.91 8.41
C ILE A 672 37.37 -1.90 8.29
N PHE A 673 38.08 -2.47 9.27
CA PHE A 673 39.53 -2.54 9.22
C PHE A 673 40.03 -3.42 8.08
N TYR A 674 39.43 -4.58 7.84
CA TYR A 674 39.74 -5.43 6.68
C TYR A 674 39.49 -4.70 5.36
N ALA A 675 38.41 -3.93 5.26
CA ALA A 675 38.15 -3.10 4.08
C ALA A 675 39.22 -2.01 3.89
N VAL A 676 39.65 -1.34 4.96
CA VAL A 676 40.72 -0.37 4.89
C VAL A 676 42.04 -1.03 4.49
N LEU A 677 42.38 -2.16 5.11
CA LEU A 677 43.63 -2.87 4.87
C LEU A 677 43.69 -3.41 3.44
N TYR A 678 42.69 -4.17 3.02
CA TYR A 678 42.69 -4.88 1.75
C TYR A 678 42.25 -4.04 0.55
N PHE A 679 41.33 -3.07 0.72
CA PHE A 679 40.88 -2.23 -0.40
C PHE A 679 41.56 -0.87 -0.48
N ILE A 680 42.21 -0.38 0.58
CA ILE A 680 42.88 0.94 0.57
C ILE A 680 44.39 0.79 0.69
N ILE A 681 44.89 0.19 1.78
CA ILE A 681 46.32 0.12 2.08
C ILE A 681 47.05 -0.75 1.06
N LEU A 682 46.55 -1.97 0.83
CA LEU A 682 47.18 -2.95 -0.05
C LEU A 682 47.33 -2.47 -1.51
N PRO A 683 46.29 -1.90 -2.17
CA PRO A 683 46.44 -1.38 -3.53
C PRO A 683 47.10 -0.01 -3.64
N LYS A 684 46.89 0.92 -2.68
CA LYS A 684 47.45 2.29 -2.80
C LYS A 684 48.87 2.40 -2.27
N VAL A 685 49.16 1.76 -1.13
CA VAL A 685 50.44 1.91 -0.42
C VAL A 685 51.43 0.84 -0.90
N LEU A 686 51.04 -0.44 -0.80
CA LEU A 686 51.90 -1.58 -1.14
C LEU A 686 51.93 -1.86 -2.65
N GLY A 687 50.86 -1.51 -3.37
CA GLY A 687 50.74 -1.72 -4.81
C GLY A 687 50.52 -3.19 -5.19
N ILE A 688 50.04 -4.02 -4.28
CA ILE A 688 49.79 -5.45 -4.52
C ILE A 688 48.38 -5.60 -5.12
N PRO A 689 48.11 -6.49 -6.10
CA PRO A 689 49.04 -7.39 -6.80
C PRO A 689 49.69 -6.83 -8.09
N TYR A 690 49.20 -5.71 -8.62
CA TYR A 690 49.53 -5.23 -9.98
C TYR A 690 49.99 -3.76 -10.05
N GLY A 691 50.70 -3.26 -9.04
CA GLY A 691 51.13 -1.86 -8.95
C GLY A 691 50.13 -0.99 -8.19
N ARG A 692 50.52 0.27 -7.95
CA ARG A 692 49.64 1.23 -7.28
C ARG A 692 48.43 1.55 -8.15
N LYS A 693 47.23 1.20 -7.67
CA LYS A 693 45.98 1.38 -8.42
C LYS A 693 44.90 2.07 -7.60
N ARG A 694 43.94 2.67 -8.32
CA ARG A 694 42.68 3.12 -7.72
C ARG A 694 41.85 1.91 -7.31
N VAL A 695 41.07 2.04 -6.23
CA VAL A 695 40.27 0.95 -5.65
C VAL A 695 39.38 0.27 -6.69
N HIS A 696 38.78 1.03 -7.62
CA HIS A 696 37.95 0.46 -8.69
C HIS A 696 38.70 -0.49 -9.62
N GLU A 697 39.92 -0.13 -10.03
CA GLU A 697 40.73 -0.98 -10.91
C GLU A 697 41.25 -2.23 -10.17
N PHE A 698 41.53 -2.09 -8.87
CA PHE A 698 41.92 -3.20 -8.00
C PHE A 698 40.77 -4.21 -7.80
N LEU A 699 39.54 -3.73 -7.57
CA LEU A 699 38.37 -4.60 -7.43
C LEU A 699 38.12 -5.44 -8.69
N ASP A 700 38.36 -4.86 -9.87
CA ASP A 700 38.26 -5.60 -11.14
C ASP A 700 39.37 -6.66 -11.28
N ASP A 701 40.58 -6.37 -10.79
CA ASP A 701 41.71 -7.30 -10.84
C ASP A 701 41.53 -8.55 -9.97
N ILE A 702 40.90 -8.38 -8.80
CA ILE A 702 40.64 -9.49 -7.88
C ILE A 702 39.33 -10.23 -8.18
N GLY A 703 38.55 -9.82 -9.19
CA GLY A 703 37.28 -10.45 -9.54
C GLY A 703 36.08 -10.02 -8.67
N CYS A 704 36.19 -8.88 -7.96
CA CYS A 704 35.16 -8.27 -7.11
C CYS A 704 34.49 -7.03 -7.75
N SER A 705 34.28 -7.03 -9.07
CA SER A 705 33.64 -5.91 -9.78
C SER A 705 32.22 -5.59 -9.26
N TRP A 706 31.49 -6.59 -8.76
CA TRP A 706 30.18 -6.45 -8.13
C TRP A 706 30.22 -5.54 -6.87
N LEU A 707 31.33 -5.55 -6.13
CA LEU A 707 31.51 -4.78 -4.91
C LEU A 707 31.56 -3.26 -5.19
N ARG A 708 31.88 -2.86 -6.42
CA ARG A 708 31.78 -1.47 -6.90
C ARG A 708 30.34 -0.96 -6.83
N TYR A 709 29.37 -1.80 -7.20
CA TYR A 709 27.95 -1.45 -7.12
C TYR A 709 27.53 -1.35 -5.66
N ILE A 710 27.93 -2.30 -4.81
CA ILE A 710 27.63 -2.25 -3.37
C ILE A 710 28.22 -1.02 -2.69
N LEU A 711 29.49 -0.68 -2.95
CA LEU A 711 30.12 0.52 -2.38
C LEU A 711 29.41 1.80 -2.80
N LYS A 712 28.92 1.86 -4.06
CA LYS A 712 28.10 2.98 -4.55
C LYS A 712 26.78 3.11 -3.77
N TYR A 713 26.19 2.00 -3.34
CA TYR A 713 24.93 1.95 -2.59
C TYR A 713 25.10 1.73 -1.07
N SER A 714 26.33 1.79 -0.58
CA SER A 714 26.70 1.43 0.80
C SER A 714 25.88 2.18 1.85
N ARG A 715 25.60 3.49 1.64
CA ARG A 715 24.76 4.28 2.54
C ARG A 715 23.36 3.71 2.73
N TYR A 716 22.75 3.15 1.69
CA TYR A 716 21.41 2.57 1.75
C TYR A 716 21.41 1.18 2.37
N ILE A 717 22.44 0.38 2.07
CA ILE A 717 22.64 -0.94 2.69
C ILE A 717 22.85 -0.77 4.19
N ILE A 718 23.63 0.23 4.62
CA ILE A 718 23.83 0.58 6.03
C ILE A 718 22.50 0.98 6.68
N ILE A 719 21.68 1.81 6.02
CA ILE A 719 20.35 2.19 6.54
C ILE A 719 19.44 0.96 6.66
N GLY A 720 19.41 0.08 5.66
CA GLY A 720 18.59 -1.14 5.67
C GLY A 720 19.00 -2.12 6.77
N VAL A 721 20.31 -2.34 6.94
CA VAL A 721 20.87 -3.18 8.02
C VAL A 721 20.61 -2.53 9.39
N PHE A 722 20.76 -1.22 9.51
CA PHE A 722 20.45 -0.50 10.76
C PHE A 722 18.96 -0.61 11.12
N PHE A 723 18.07 -0.48 10.15
CA PHE A 723 16.63 -0.61 10.37
C PHE A 723 16.23 -2.04 10.72
N SER A 724 16.82 -3.06 10.06
CA SER A 724 16.56 -4.45 10.40
C SER A 724 17.02 -4.77 11.81
N ILE A 725 18.21 -4.30 12.20
CA ILE A 725 18.75 -4.45 13.55
C ILE A 725 17.81 -3.83 14.60
N ILE A 726 17.32 -2.60 14.37
CA ILE A 726 16.36 -1.96 15.28
C ILE A 726 15.08 -2.79 15.38
N LEU A 727 14.56 -3.26 14.24
CA LEU A 727 13.32 -4.04 14.18
C LEU A 727 13.46 -5.37 14.94
N THR A 728 14.58 -6.08 14.76
CA THR A 728 14.86 -7.34 15.45
C THR A 728 15.07 -7.14 16.95
N SER A 729 15.72 -6.04 17.36
CA SER A 729 15.91 -5.70 18.76
C SER A 729 14.59 -5.33 19.45
N ILE A 730 13.71 -4.59 18.77
CA ILE A 730 12.36 -4.28 19.28
C ILE A 730 11.52 -5.55 19.37
N ALA A 731 11.55 -6.41 18.34
CA ALA A 731 10.83 -7.68 18.35
C ALA A 731 11.29 -8.58 19.51
N ASN A 732 12.60 -8.76 19.69
CA ASN A 732 13.14 -9.58 20.77
C ASN A 732 12.85 -9.00 22.17
N TRP A 733 12.83 -7.66 22.31
CA TRP A 733 12.50 -6.99 23.58
C TRP A 733 11.09 -7.33 24.07
N PHE A 734 10.11 -7.41 23.16
CA PHE A 734 8.71 -7.65 23.53
C PHE A 734 8.36 -9.13 23.74
N ILE A 735 9.14 -10.05 23.15
CA ILE A 735 8.71 -11.45 23.04
C ILE A 735 9.26 -12.32 24.17
N ASN A 736 10.52 -12.13 24.61
CA ASN A 736 11.04 -12.84 25.77
C ASN A 736 12.27 -12.12 26.36
N PRO A 737 12.10 -11.28 27.41
CA PRO A 737 13.22 -10.53 27.99
C PRO A 737 14.31 -11.42 28.62
N ASN A 738 14.03 -12.70 28.85
CA ASN A 738 14.89 -13.62 29.59
C ASN A 738 15.70 -14.60 28.71
N GLN A 739 15.49 -14.64 27.39
CA GLN A 739 16.19 -15.59 26.50
C GLN A 739 17.22 -14.88 25.61
N THR A 740 18.39 -14.62 26.18
CA THR A 740 19.56 -14.00 25.51
C THR A 740 20.27 -14.94 24.52
N TYR A 741 19.98 -16.24 24.56
CA TYR A 741 20.64 -17.28 23.77
C TYR A 741 20.45 -17.11 22.25
N TYR A 742 19.26 -16.73 21.80
CA TYR A 742 18.96 -16.61 20.37
C TYR A 742 19.67 -15.45 19.66
N LEU A 743 20.03 -14.40 20.40
CA LEU A 743 20.85 -13.31 19.85
C LEU A 743 22.27 -13.79 19.59
N TYR A 744 22.84 -14.62 20.46
CA TYR A 744 24.19 -15.17 20.32
C TYR A 744 24.33 -15.98 19.03
N ASP A 745 23.42 -16.93 18.78
CA ASP A 745 23.47 -17.80 17.60
C ASP A 745 23.33 -17.01 16.29
N GLY A 746 22.41 -16.04 16.28
CA GLY A 746 22.22 -15.14 15.14
C GLY A 746 23.47 -14.31 14.84
N PHE A 747 24.20 -13.86 15.86
CA PHE A 747 25.45 -13.11 15.65
C PHE A 747 26.62 -13.99 15.25
N MET A 748 26.73 -15.20 15.80
CA MET A 748 27.73 -16.17 15.37
C MET A 748 27.56 -16.50 13.87
N PHE A 749 26.32 -16.61 13.40
CA PHE A 749 26.01 -16.77 11.99
C PHE A 749 26.50 -15.59 11.13
N VAL A 750 26.20 -14.34 11.51
CA VAL A 750 26.68 -13.15 10.78
C VAL A 750 28.20 -13.08 10.77
N ASN A 751 28.84 -13.35 11.91
CA ASN A 751 30.30 -13.35 12.02
C ASN A 751 30.91 -14.41 11.10
N ASN A 752 30.34 -15.60 11.03
CA ASN A 752 30.80 -16.67 10.12
C ASN A 752 30.62 -16.30 8.65
N ILE A 753 29.52 -15.65 8.28
CA ILE A 753 29.30 -15.11 6.93
C ILE A 753 30.37 -14.06 6.58
N VAL A 754 30.58 -13.10 7.46
CA VAL A 754 31.53 -12.00 7.27
C VAL A 754 32.95 -12.55 7.13
N ASN A 755 33.35 -13.46 8.01
CA ASN A 755 34.66 -14.11 7.97
C ASN A 755 34.82 -14.94 6.69
N GLY A 756 33.77 -15.65 6.26
CA GLY A 756 33.76 -16.40 5.00
C GLY A 756 33.95 -15.51 3.77
N ILE A 757 33.32 -14.33 3.74
CA ILE A 757 33.50 -13.35 2.65
C ILE A 757 34.94 -12.82 2.62
N TRP A 758 35.49 -12.44 3.78
CA TRP A 758 36.87 -11.95 3.86
C TRP A 758 37.89 -13.02 3.49
N PHE A 759 37.69 -14.26 3.93
CA PHE A 759 38.54 -15.39 3.57
C PHE A 759 38.64 -15.55 2.04
N GLU A 760 37.50 -15.51 1.35
CA GLU A 760 37.43 -15.62 -0.10
C GLU A 760 38.11 -14.45 -0.82
N ILE A 761 37.91 -13.21 -0.33
CA ILE A 761 38.58 -12.01 -0.87
C ILE A 761 40.10 -12.11 -0.72
N ILE A 762 40.60 -12.54 0.43
CA ILE A 762 42.02 -12.57 0.74
C ILE A 762 42.71 -13.69 -0.04
N PHE A 763 42.22 -14.93 0.10
CA PHE A 763 42.87 -16.09 -0.49
C PHE A 763 42.62 -16.18 -2.00
N ARG A 764 41.36 -16.21 -2.43
CA ARG A 764 41.06 -16.37 -3.86
C ARG A 764 41.12 -15.06 -4.64
N GLY A 765 40.85 -13.93 -4.00
CA GLY A 765 40.96 -12.63 -4.65
C GLY A 765 42.40 -12.17 -4.79
N ILE A 766 43.15 -12.14 -3.68
CA ILE A 766 44.48 -11.53 -3.64
C ILE A 766 45.59 -12.57 -3.84
N PHE A 767 45.63 -13.66 -3.07
CA PHE A 767 46.72 -14.66 -3.20
C PHE A 767 46.67 -15.42 -4.53
N LEU A 768 45.50 -15.89 -4.96
CA LEU A 768 45.38 -16.62 -6.22
C LEU A 768 45.65 -15.72 -7.44
N SER A 769 45.24 -14.44 -7.39
CA SER A 769 45.56 -13.48 -8.46
C SER A 769 47.06 -13.15 -8.51
N LEU A 770 47.74 -13.10 -7.35
CA LEU A 770 49.20 -13.01 -7.29
C LEU A 770 49.89 -14.22 -7.94
N LEU A 771 49.49 -15.43 -7.55
CA LEU A 771 50.14 -16.67 -8.02
C LEU A 771 49.91 -16.90 -9.53
N SER A 772 48.70 -16.64 -10.02
CA SER A 772 48.36 -16.79 -11.45
C SER A 772 49.09 -15.79 -12.36
N LYS A 773 49.66 -14.71 -11.81
CA LYS A 773 50.51 -13.78 -12.57
C LYS A 773 51.83 -14.42 -13.01
N ARG A 774 52.43 -15.25 -12.17
CA ARG A 774 53.79 -15.81 -12.39
C ARG A 774 53.77 -17.27 -12.82
N TYR A 775 52.76 -18.02 -12.40
CA TYR A 775 52.67 -19.46 -12.62
C TYR A 775 51.49 -19.83 -13.52
N LYS A 776 51.58 -20.97 -14.21
CA LYS A 776 50.45 -21.54 -14.96
C LYS A 776 49.28 -21.80 -14.00
N ASN A 777 48.04 -21.62 -14.48
CA ASN A 777 46.81 -21.71 -13.68
C ASN A 777 46.76 -22.91 -12.73
N LEU A 778 47.12 -24.11 -13.20
CA LEU A 778 47.09 -25.32 -12.38
C LEU A 778 48.11 -25.27 -11.23
N LEU A 779 49.35 -24.83 -11.51
CA LEU A 779 50.39 -24.68 -10.49
C LEU A 779 50.05 -23.55 -9.50
N ALA A 780 49.42 -22.47 -9.98
CA ALA A 780 48.94 -21.39 -9.13
C ALA A 780 47.85 -21.86 -8.14
N ILE A 781 46.91 -22.70 -8.58
CA ILE A 781 45.89 -23.30 -7.71
C ILE A 781 46.55 -24.21 -6.67
N VAL A 782 47.49 -25.07 -7.08
CA VAL A 782 48.16 -26.00 -6.14
C VAL A 782 48.95 -25.23 -5.08
N LEU A 783 49.76 -24.23 -5.48
CA LEU A 783 50.51 -23.39 -4.54
C LEU A 783 49.58 -22.59 -3.61
N HIS A 784 48.43 -22.14 -4.11
CA HIS A 784 47.42 -21.47 -3.31
C HIS A 784 46.82 -22.40 -2.24
N VAL A 785 46.53 -23.65 -2.60
CA VAL A 785 46.04 -24.67 -1.63
C VAL A 785 47.09 -24.95 -0.56
N VAL A 786 48.36 -25.08 -0.93
CA VAL A 786 49.46 -25.25 0.04
C VAL A 786 49.53 -24.08 1.02
N LEU A 787 49.40 -22.84 0.53
CA LEU A 787 49.37 -21.65 1.38
C LEU A 787 48.18 -21.66 2.35
N ILE A 788 46.98 -22.04 1.88
CA ILE A 788 45.81 -22.17 2.76
C ILE A 788 46.06 -23.21 3.84
N ILE A 789 46.56 -24.40 3.49
CA ILE A 789 46.87 -25.46 4.46
C ILE A 789 47.86 -24.96 5.51
N MET A 790 48.94 -24.27 5.09
CA MET A 790 49.89 -23.70 6.03
C MET A 790 49.22 -22.72 7.00
N VAL A 791 48.36 -21.83 6.50
CA VAL A 791 47.64 -20.88 7.35
C VAL A 791 46.65 -21.58 8.28
N SER A 792 45.91 -22.57 7.78
CA SER A 792 44.96 -23.38 8.55
C SER A 792 45.65 -24.23 9.62
N ILE A 793 46.94 -24.56 9.48
CA ILE A 793 47.73 -25.23 10.51
C ILE A 793 48.28 -24.22 11.53
N ILE A 794 48.76 -23.06 11.08
CA ILE A 794 49.39 -22.05 11.94
C ILE A 794 48.37 -21.34 12.85
N LEU A 795 47.18 -21.00 12.32
CA LEU A 795 46.17 -20.26 13.07
C LEU A 795 45.66 -21.00 14.33
N PRO A 796 45.32 -22.30 14.29
CA PRO A 796 44.91 -23.05 15.47
C PRO A 796 46.03 -23.25 16.49
N ILE A 797 47.26 -23.51 16.03
CA ILE A 797 48.44 -23.62 16.91
C ILE A 797 48.59 -22.33 17.72
N TYR A 798 48.39 -21.18 17.08
CA TYR A 798 48.47 -19.90 17.76
C TYR A 798 47.29 -19.66 18.72
N GLY A 799 46.05 -19.94 18.30
CA GLY A 799 44.88 -19.83 19.17
C GLY A 799 45.00 -20.65 20.47
N ASN A 800 45.69 -21.79 20.38
CA ASN A 800 46.01 -22.66 21.52
C ASN A 800 47.16 -22.15 22.40
N ILE A 801 48.10 -21.36 21.87
CA ILE A 801 49.16 -20.73 22.68
C ILE A 801 48.57 -19.61 23.57
N LEU A 802 47.50 -18.97 23.13
CA LEU A 802 46.83 -17.90 23.87
C LEU A 802 45.65 -18.37 24.75
N SER A 803 45.02 -19.49 24.41
CA SER A 803 43.98 -20.08 25.26
C SER A 803 44.64 -21.00 26.28
N THR A 804 44.39 -20.78 27.56
CA THR A 804 44.94 -21.58 28.67
C THR A 804 44.37 -23.01 28.73
N SER A 805 43.55 -23.42 27.77
CA SER A 805 42.92 -24.74 27.72
C SER A 805 43.82 -25.78 27.05
N PRO A 806 44.26 -26.84 27.76
CA PRO A 806 45.11 -27.90 27.20
C PRO A 806 44.37 -28.86 26.24
N PHE A 807 43.12 -28.55 25.86
CA PHE A 807 42.19 -29.53 25.27
C PHE A 807 42.43 -29.86 23.78
N PHE A 808 43.27 -29.10 23.07
CA PHE A 808 43.47 -29.28 21.62
C PHE A 808 44.82 -29.88 21.21
N LEU A 809 45.72 -30.17 22.16
CA LEU A 809 47.09 -30.57 21.83
C LEU A 809 47.27 -32.09 21.58
N TRP A 810 46.24 -32.93 21.76
CA TRP A 810 46.45 -34.39 21.86
C TRP A 810 45.48 -35.31 21.10
N ASN A 811 44.83 -34.86 20.02
CA ASN A 811 44.19 -35.81 19.10
C ASN A 811 44.28 -35.31 17.65
N PHE A 812 45.46 -35.48 17.03
CA PHE A 812 45.58 -35.59 15.56
C PHE A 812 44.90 -36.88 15.10
N ASN A 813 43.59 -36.98 15.30
CA ASN A 813 42.79 -38.12 14.93
C ASN A 813 42.51 -38.12 13.42
N PHE A 814 42.05 -39.27 12.92
CA PHE A 814 41.60 -39.46 11.54
C PHE A 814 40.62 -38.36 11.08
N GLU A 815 39.80 -37.80 11.96
CA GLU A 815 38.87 -36.69 11.68
C GLU A 815 39.57 -35.40 11.26
N PHE A 816 40.72 -35.07 11.85
CA PHE A 816 41.50 -33.89 11.46
C PHE A 816 42.11 -34.07 10.07
N PHE A 817 42.64 -35.26 9.76
CA PHE A 817 43.13 -35.60 8.42
C PHE A 817 41.99 -35.62 7.39
N ALA A 818 40.82 -36.13 7.76
CA ALA A 818 39.63 -36.11 6.92
C ALA A 818 39.19 -34.67 6.63
N MET A 819 39.15 -33.79 7.64
CA MET A 819 38.79 -32.37 7.49
C MET A 819 39.78 -31.64 6.56
N ILE A 820 41.10 -31.84 6.76
CA ILE A 820 42.12 -31.27 5.87
C ILE A 820 41.96 -31.80 4.44
N SER A 821 41.66 -33.09 4.27
CA SER A 821 41.47 -33.67 2.93
C SER A 821 40.26 -33.09 2.20
N ILE A 822 39.16 -32.85 2.93
CA ILE A 822 37.96 -32.18 2.41
C ILE A 822 38.27 -30.72 2.07
N ASP A 823 38.99 -30.01 2.95
CA ASP A 823 39.43 -28.63 2.71
C ASP A 823 40.34 -28.52 1.48
N ILE A 824 41.21 -29.49 1.24
CA ILE A 824 42.05 -29.53 0.03
C ILE A 824 41.18 -29.62 -1.23
N ILE A 825 40.25 -30.57 -1.27
CA ILE A 825 39.36 -30.77 -2.42
C ILE A 825 38.50 -29.51 -2.63
N TYR A 826 37.93 -28.98 -1.55
CA TYR A 826 37.13 -27.76 -1.56
C TYR A 826 37.91 -26.57 -2.15
N ASN A 827 39.13 -26.35 -1.69
CA ASN A 827 39.95 -25.24 -2.15
C ASN A 827 40.46 -25.39 -3.58
N LEU A 828 40.74 -26.62 -4.04
CA LEU A 828 41.05 -26.95 -5.43
C LEU A 828 39.87 -26.61 -6.36
N VAL A 829 38.66 -27.09 -6.02
CA VAL A 829 37.45 -26.90 -6.84
C VAL A 829 37.09 -25.42 -6.98
N LEU A 830 37.03 -24.70 -5.86
CA LEU A 830 36.70 -23.29 -5.90
C LEU A 830 37.82 -22.44 -6.54
N GLY A 831 39.10 -22.84 -6.40
CA GLY A 831 40.21 -22.18 -7.09
C GLY A 831 40.10 -22.30 -8.60
N TYR A 832 39.71 -23.48 -9.09
CA TYR A 832 39.41 -23.72 -10.50
C TYR A 832 38.22 -22.87 -10.99
N ILE A 833 37.15 -22.78 -10.19
CA ILE A 833 35.97 -21.97 -10.52
C ILE A 833 36.33 -20.49 -10.68
N VAL A 834 37.07 -19.90 -9.73
CA VAL A 834 37.46 -18.47 -9.78
C VAL A 834 38.33 -18.17 -10.99
N ILE A 835 39.29 -19.04 -11.34
CA ILE A 835 40.12 -18.85 -12.54
C ILE A 835 39.27 -18.94 -13.82
N LYS A 836 38.32 -19.87 -13.89
CA LYS A 836 37.48 -20.08 -15.07
C LYS A 836 36.48 -18.94 -15.28
N THR A 837 35.84 -18.46 -14.22
CA THR A 837 34.82 -17.41 -14.28
C THR A 837 35.40 -16.00 -14.23
N LYS A 838 36.66 -15.86 -13.79
CA LYS A 838 37.31 -14.56 -13.47
C LYS A 838 36.48 -13.73 -12.48
N SER A 839 35.69 -14.39 -11.63
CA SER A 839 34.83 -13.74 -10.65
C SER A 839 34.88 -14.49 -9.32
N LEU A 840 34.92 -13.72 -8.23
CA LEU A 840 34.82 -14.25 -6.86
C LEU A 840 33.40 -14.61 -6.45
N THR A 841 32.38 -14.12 -7.17
CA THR A 841 30.98 -14.29 -6.74
C THR A 841 30.56 -15.74 -6.56
N PRO A 842 30.91 -16.70 -7.46
CA PRO A 842 30.47 -18.09 -7.27
C PRO A 842 31.13 -18.73 -6.06
N ALA A 843 32.39 -18.38 -5.78
CA ALA A 843 33.13 -18.93 -4.65
C ALA A 843 32.61 -18.40 -3.31
N ILE A 844 32.30 -17.11 -3.24
CA ILE A 844 31.61 -16.52 -2.08
C ILE A 844 30.24 -17.16 -1.87
N VAL A 845 29.44 -17.34 -2.92
CA VAL A 845 28.11 -17.97 -2.81
C VAL A 845 28.19 -19.41 -2.33
N ILE A 846 29.11 -20.21 -2.89
CA ILE A 846 29.30 -21.61 -2.47
C ILE A 846 29.78 -21.67 -1.02
N ASN A 847 30.72 -20.80 -0.63
CA ASN A 847 31.20 -20.70 0.75
C ASN A 847 30.05 -20.35 1.70
N LEU A 848 29.19 -19.40 1.32
CA LEU A 848 28.02 -19.04 2.12
C LEU A 848 27.02 -20.20 2.26
N ILE A 849 26.73 -20.93 1.18
CA ILE A 849 25.85 -22.10 1.23
C ILE A 849 26.39 -23.16 2.18
N ILE A 850 27.69 -23.41 2.13
CA ILE A 850 28.38 -24.36 3.00
C ILE A 850 28.33 -23.88 4.45
N THR A 851 28.68 -22.62 4.72
CA THR A 851 28.58 -22.03 6.05
C THR A 851 27.15 -22.14 6.60
N ILE A 852 26.13 -21.87 5.79
CA ILE A 852 24.71 -22.02 6.18
C ILE A 852 24.36 -23.47 6.50
N TYR A 853 24.91 -24.44 5.76
CA TYR A 853 24.66 -25.86 5.98
C TYR A 853 25.32 -26.41 7.25
N TYR A 854 26.50 -25.91 7.60
CA TYR A 854 27.26 -26.37 8.77
C TYR A 854 26.92 -25.64 10.08
N LEU A 855 26.23 -24.49 10.01
CA LEU A 855 25.68 -23.88 11.22
C LEU A 855 24.42 -24.65 11.65
N PRO A 856 24.33 -25.12 12.89
CA PRO A 856 23.11 -25.72 13.40
C PRO A 856 22.04 -24.63 13.44
N LEU A 857 21.15 -24.62 12.46
CA LEU A 857 19.94 -23.77 12.45
C LEU A 857 18.93 -24.18 13.55
N PHE A 858 19.25 -25.23 14.31
CA PHE A 858 18.54 -25.67 15.50
C PHE A 858 19.51 -25.65 16.67
N PRO A 859 19.17 -25.05 17.82
CA PRO A 859 19.97 -25.24 19.02
C PRO A 859 20.10 -26.74 19.28
N PRO A 860 21.30 -27.28 19.59
CA PRO A 860 21.40 -28.64 20.10
C PRO A 860 20.51 -28.69 21.35
N HIS A 861 19.55 -29.61 21.36
CA HIS A 861 18.70 -29.87 22.52
C HIS A 861 19.58 -29.99 23.77
N LEU A 862 19.49 -28.99 24.64
CA LEU A 862 19.97 -28.98 26.02
C LEU A 862 18.79 -28.60 26.90
#